data_AF-A0A2P4ZX47-F1
#
_entry.id   AF-A0A2P4ZX47-F1
#
_cell.length_a   1.000
_cell.length_b   1.000
_cell.length_c   1.000
_cell.angle_alpha   90.00
_cell.angle_beta   90.00
_cell.angle_gamma   90.00
#
_symmetry.space_group_name_H-M   'P 1'
#
loop_
_entity.id
_entity.type
_entity.pdbx_description
1 polymer ?
#
loop_
_entity_poly.entity_id
_entity_poly.type
_entity_poly.pdbx_seq_one_letter_code
_entity_poly.pdbx_strand_id
1 'polypeptide(L)'
;MADKLHDNVSRVKRFNVLGTATFIGLRSADVAFQYTLLNDGWASKLVQTLGGRSVELAQLNSAAGLQPYYTIIAMMALGSSLKQIITMLVVSEQDMPVSSAIVISLFNTVFNSLNSLFSVWNVTSRSPPTTGSIVESPSVIAGLGFYLIGISVELLSELQRTAFKKDPANKGKPYAGGLFSLATHINYGAYTIWRASYAYTSGGGLWGILVGLFFFYDFAHRGVPVLDEYLSQRLETRLASLESIVKSSRDDRLKRTSNNDDIIESVPDADERVDDAASKANSPLNKEAETESPTLPSFETSPIGRIPGAGCLEDLTKIYFNKLHYKAPMLRRTRFLSKDLSSNMRPPMYLQYVIAALAAAIVDNYRDLALTLYHQAKLYIEDEELKDFRPQPVTLAQAQFWCLISYFESQQMLFSRASTSLSRSFRIAQMLRLHQLDGEVSPNVAETKNRPELEEARRTWWVIFCSDRFVSGSTGWPAMINDDDISTFLPASEEAFESGVGESTGFLGKTLQARCNKYSSFAGRVLAAHLFYQSAKHVSEPLLDEHATDIRNGSFWTRHTMIDNDLATLLMRLPENLQLPKSLQCQNALFTNIMIHTTIICLNRAAIRETRRLALPSSLMNRSQARLMSAAEEIFNILREISDMDGAFSNPLLEYSAYVASSVYLDKSIGGLKRQAEFNLTYLLHIMIALSKTNAVARSLANQLAEDMKNIGLDSSAIELAIQSPMAPAPVPLFTNDDSNSMILFCSNQNHSGSQDVTPMPPDSRSTGSTRSADMTDTANMTPQVLWARESATSLATDIEPPVLWVDMGFDMGYVC
;
A
#
# COMPACT_ATOMS: atom_id res chain seq x y z
N MET A 1 19.42 17.49 -22.93
CA MET A 1 19.63 16.08 -22.54
C MET A 1 19.52 16.04 -21.03
N ALA A 2 18.84 15.06 -20.43
CA ALA A 2 18.99 14.83 -19.00
C ALA A 2 20.38 14.21 -18.77
N ASP A 3 21.11 14.66 -17.75
CA ASP A 3 22.41 14.09 -17.44
C ASP A 3 22.26 12.63 -17.05
N LYS A 4 23.03 11.77 -17.72
CA LYS A 4 22.99 10.32 -17.50
C LYS A 4 23.56 10.02 -16.11
N LEU A 5 22.75 9.38 -15.26
CA LEU A 5 23.17 9.03 -13.91
C LEU A 5 24.43 8.14 -13.93
N HIS A 6 25.43 8.51 -13.12
CA HIS A 6 26.71 7.82 -13.10
C HIS A 6 26.66 6.58 -12.19
N ASP A 7 26.84 5.41 -12.83
CA ASP A 7 26.89 4.12 -12.14
C ASP A 7 28.34 3.74 -11.80
N ASN A 8 28.62 3.68 -10.49
CA ASN A 8 29.97 3.50 -9.96
C ASN A 8 30.39 2.02 -9.91
N VAL A 9 29.56 1.11 -10.41
CA VAL A 9 29.79 -0.34 -10.34
C VAL A 9 29.52 -1.00 -11.68
N SER A 10 30.50 -1.80 -12.14
CA SER A 10 30.34 -2.62 -13.32
C SER A 10 29.14 -3.57 -13.17
N ARG A 11 28.27 -3.60 -14.19
CA ARG A 11 27.18 -4.57 -14.31
C ARG A 11 27.56 -5.81 -15.13
N VAL A 12 28.85 -5.96 -15.45
CA VAL A 12 29.41 -7.08 -16.20
C VAL A 12 29.76 -8.21 -15.24
N LYS A 13 29.04 -9.35 -15.32
CA LYS A 13 29.36 -10.55 -14.54
C LYS A 13 30.65 -11.22 -15.06
N ARG A 14 31.80 -10.85 -14.50
CA ARG A 14 33.13 -11.39 -14.84
C ARG A 14 34.05 -11.31 -13.61
N PHE A 15 34.75 -12.39 -13.27
CA PHE A 15 35.79 -12.32 -12.24
C PHE A 15 37.09 -11.74 -12.79
N ASN A 16 37.65 -10.72 -12.12
CA ASN A 16 38.86 -10.02 -12.54
C ASN A 16 39.98 -10.19 -11.50
N VAL A 17 40.82 -11.20 -11.71
CA VAL A 17 41.88 -11.59 -10.75
C VAL A 17 42.79 -10.42 -10.40
N LEU A 18 43.17 -9.58 -11.37
CA LEU A 18 44.11 -8.48 -11.16
C LEU A 18 43.48 -7.38 -10.29
N GLY A 19 42.29 -6.89 -10.64
CA GLY A 19 41.61 -5.85 -9.86
C GLY A 19 41.16 -6.35 -8.49
N THR A 20 40.72 -7.61 -8.37
CA THR A 20 40.42 -8.25 -7.07
C THR A 20 41.67 -8.34 -6.19
N ALA A 21 42.83 -8.74 -6.74
CA ALA A 21 44.09 -8.78 -5.99
C ALA A 21 44.56 -7.38 -5.58
N THR A 22 44.46 -6.38 -6.46
CA THR A 22 44.74 -4.97 -6.14
C THR A 22 43.84 -4.48 -5.00
N PHE A 23 42.54 -4.74 -5.07
CA PHE A 23 41.59 -4.35 -4.03
C PHE A 23 41.92 -4.97 -2.67
N ILE A 24 42.13 -6.29 -2.62
CA ILE A 24 42.46 -7.01 -1.38
C ILE A 24 43.79 -6.51 -0.80
N GLY A 25 44.80 -6.29 -1.65
CA GLY A 25 46.10 -5.73 -1.26
C GLY A 25 45.97 -4.35 -0.63
N LEU A 26 45.26 -3.42 -1.29
CA LEU A 26 45.09 -2.05 -0.80
C LEU A 26 44.24 -1.97 0.47
N ARG A 27 43.14 -2.75 0.58
CA ARG A 27 42.34 -2.80 1.82
C ARG A 27 43.07 -3.46 2.98
N SER A 28 43.98 -4.41 2.71
CA SER A 28 44.86 -4.99 3.73
C SER A 28 45.94 -4.01 4.18
N ALA A 29 46.54 -3.27 3.24
CA ALA A 29 47.53 -2.23 3.52
C ALA A 29 46.92 -1.07 4.33
N ASP A 30 45.66 -0.70 4.09
CA ASP A 30 44.95 0.29 4.90
C ASP A 30 44.92 -0.08 6.39
N VAL A 31 44.69 -1.35 6.74
CA VAL A 31 44.67 -1.78 8.15
C VAL A 31 46.00 -1.48 8.84
N ALA A 32 47.12 -1.82 8.19
CA ALA A 32 48.45 -1.54 8.73
C ALA A 32 48.70 -0.02 8.82
N PHE A 33 48.27 0.75 7.81
CA PHE A 33 48.41 2.20 7.77
C PHE A 33 47.57 2.93 8.83
N GLN A 34 46.34 2.50 9.10
CA GLN A 34 45.52 3.06 10.18
C GLN A 34 46.10 2.71 11.57
N TYR A 35 46.70 1.53 11.72
CA TYR A 35 47.40 1.17 12.94
C TYR A 35 48.63 2.05 13.18
N THR A 36 49.51 2.23 12.18
CA THR A 36 50.72 3.09 12.33
C THR A 36 50.36 4.56 12.50
N LEU A 37 49.31 5.06 11.84
CA LEU A 37 48.80 6.44 12.02
C LEU A 37 48.55 6.77 13.50
N LEU A 38 48.05 5.81 14.27
CA LEU A 38 47.76 5.96 15.70
C LEU A 38 48.96 5.56 16.57
N ASN A 39 49.54 4.37 16.37
CA ASN A 39 50.59 3.79 17.22
C ASN A 39 51.87 4.63 17.22
N ASP A 40 52.27 5.14 16.05
CA ASP A 40 53.50 5.92 15.88
C ASP A 40 53.24 7.44 15.99
N GLY A 41 52.01 7.83 16.32
CA GLY A 41 51.61 9.23 16.53
C GLY A 41 51.58 10.11 15.28
N TRP A 42 51.62 9.54 14.07
CA TRP A 42 51.64 10.31 12.82
C TRP A 42 50.38 11.18 12.68
N ALA A 43 49.22 10.68 13.10
CA ALA A 43 47.97 11.45 13.15
C ALA A 43 48.10 12.66 14.10
N SER A 44 48.61 12.45 15.32
CA SER A 44 48.83 13.55 16.29
C SER A 44 49.82 14.60 15.79
N LYS A 45 50.88 14.17 15.09
CA LYS A 45 51.87 15.06 14.47
C LYS A 45 51.28 15.86 13.31
N LEU A 46 50.40 15.26 12.50
CA LEU A 46 49.73 15.97 11.41
C LEU A 46 48.78 17.05 11.95
N VAL A 47 47.98 16.74 12.97
CA VAL A 47 47.12 17.73 13.66
C VAL A 47 47.94 18.90 14.23
N GLN A 48 49.09 18.63 14.85
CA GLN A 48 50.00 19.68 15.34
C GLN A 48 50.59 20.53 14.21
N THR A 49 50.97 19.91 13.09
CA THR A 49 51.52 20.61 11.92
C THR A 49 50.48 21.54 11.28
N LEU A 50 49.20 21.19 11.38
CA LEU A 50 48.07 22.02 10.95
C LEU A 50 47.63 23.07 12.02
N GLY A 51 48.39 23.24 13.10
CA GLY A 51 48.12 24.21 14.16
C GLY A 51 47.10 23.75 15.23
N GLY A 52 46.63 22.52 15.16
CA GLY A 52 45.72 21.93 16.15
C GLY A 52 46.44 21.40 17.40
N ARG A 53 45.69 21.24 18.50
CA ARG A 53 46.15 20.51 19.70
C ARG A 53 45.70 19.04 19.60
N SER A 54 46.64 18.11 19.67
CA SER A 54 46.37 16.67 19.64
C SER A 54 46.73 15.98 20.95
N VAL A 55 46.29 14.73 21.06
CA VAL A 55 46.61 13.80 22.14
C VAL A 55 48.08 13.41 22.05
N GLU A 56 48.78 13.45 23.19
CA GLU A 56 50.20 13.12 23.29
C GLU A 56 50.45 11.63 23.02
N LEU A 57 51.59 11.29 22.42
CA LEU A 57 51.94 9.90 22.08
C LEU A 57 51.94 8.95 23.30
N ALA A 58 52.29 9.45 24.49
CA ALA A 58 52.23 8.69 25.74
C ALA A 58 50.79 8.33 26.18
N GLN A 59 49.78 9.05 25.67
CA GLN A 59 48.35 8.83 25.94
C GLN A 59 47.68 8.00 24.83
N LEU A 60 48.34 7.81 23.68
CA LEU A 60 47.89 6.89 22.62
C LEU A 60 48.26 5.43 22.92
N ASN A 61 49.37 5.21 23.63
CA ASN A 61 49.97 3.90 23.84
C ASN A 61 49.89 3.43 25.31
N SER A 62 49.94 2.13 25.49
CA SER A 62 50.00 1.38 26.75
C SER A 62 51.18 0.40 26.70
N ALA A 63 51.47 -0.28 27.82
CA ALA A 63 52.52 -1.31 27.86
C ALA A 63 52.29 -2.52 26.92
N ALA A 64 51.08 -2.67 26.36
CA ALA A 64 50.69 -3.78 25.48
C ALA A 64 50.33 -3.35 24.03
N GLY A 65 50.58 -2.10 23.65
CA GLY A 65 50.15 -1.51 22.37
C GLY A 65 49.18 -0.34 22.58
N LEU A 66 48.35 -0.01 21.58
CA LEU A 66 47.39 1.10 21.66
C LEU A 66 46.50 1.05 22.94
N GLN A 67 46.17 2.23 23.48
CA GLN A 67 45.19 2.36 24.57
C GLN A 67 43.79 1.93 24.07
N PRO A 68 42.92 1.41 24.96
CA PRO A 68 41.72 0.68 24.55
C PRO A 68 40.76 1.43 23.61
N TYR A 69 40.62 2.76 23.75
CA TYR A 69 39.83 3.58 22.82
C TYR A 69 40.43 3.61 21.40
N TYR A 70 41.74 3.82 21.25
CA TYR A 70 42.40 3.81 19.94
C TYR A 70 42.46 2.40 19.34
N THR A 71 42.52 1.36 20.19
CA THR A 71 42.32 -0.03 19.77
C THR A 71 40.93 -0.21 19.12
N ILE A 72 39.86 0.36 19.69
CA ILE A 72 38.53 0.34 19.05
C ILE A 72 38.55 1.04 17.68
N ILE A 73 39.16 2.22 17.58
CA ILE A 73 39.26 2.96 16.31
C ILE A 73 40.02 2.14 15.24
N ALA A 74 41.14 1.50 15.60
CA ALA A 74 41.89 0.62 14.70
C ALA A 74 41.11 -0.66 14.35
N MET A 75 40.36 -1.24 15.29
CA MET A 75 39.50 -2.40 15.05
C MET A 75 38.29 -2.07 14.16
N MET A 76 37.78 -0.84 14.18
CA MET A 76 36.76 -0.38 13.22
C MET A 76 37.32 -0.24 11.80
N ALA A 77 38.58 0.21 11.65
CA ALA A 77 39.27 0.16 10.36
C ALA A 77 39.41 -1.29 9.86
N LEU A 78 39.94 -2.20 10.70
CA LEU A 78 40.08 -3.63 10.40
C LEU A 78 38.74 -4.27 10.00
N GLY A 79 37.68 -4.04 10.78
CA GLY A 79 36.34 -4.57 10.49
C GLY A 79 35.81 -4.10 9.13
N SER A 80 36.02 -2.82 8.78
CA SER A 80 35.64 -2.28 7.48
C SER A 80 36.38 -2.95 6.32
N SER A 81 37.71 -3.14 6.44
CA SER A 81 38.52 -3.84 5.45
C SER A 81 38.13 -5.31 5.33
N LEU A 82 37.92 -6.01 6.45
CA LEU A 82 37.57 -7.42 6.45
C LEU A 82 36.20 -7.68 5.83
N LYS A 83 35.16 -6.91 6.21
CA LYS A 83 33.83 -6.96 5.59
C LYS A 83 33.95 -6.79 4.08
N GLN A 84 34.68 -5.77 3.63
CA GLN A 84 34.88 -5.53 2.21
C GLN A 84 35.62 -6.68 1.52
N ILE A 85 36.73 -7.18 2.05
CA ILE A 85 37.44 -8.33 1.47
C ILE A 85 36.53 -9.57 1.37
N ILE A 86 35.70 -9.84 2.38
CA ILE A 86 34.67 -10.90 2.33
C ILE A 86 33.65 -10.63 1.22
N THR A 87 33.13 -9.40 1.10
CA THR A 87 32.20 -9.02 0.03
C THR A 87 32.82 -9.25 -1.36
N MET A 88 34.11 -8.94 -1.54
CA MET A 88 34.82 -9.16 -2.81
C MET A 88 34.98 -10.64 -3.16
N LEU A 89 35.28 -11.49 -2.18
CA LEU A 89 35.59 -12.91 -2.40
C LEU A 89 34.36 -13.82 -2.45
N VAL A 90 33.31 -13.52 -1.66
CA VAL A 90 32.19 -14.44 -1.42
C VAL A 90 30.91 -14.02 -2.15
N VAL A 91 30.75 -12.71 -2.36
CA VAL A 91 29.48 -12.05 -2.68
C VAL A 91 29.53 -11.37 -4.06
N SER A 92 30.64 -10.72 -4.44
CA SER A 92 30.78 -10.02 -5.73
C SER A 92 30.90 -11.00 -6.92
N GLU A 93 29.93 -10.93 -7.83
CA GLU A 93 29.95 -11.61 -9.15
C GLU A 93 30.41 -10.69 -10.30
N GLN A 94 30.64 -9.40 -10.01
CA GLN A 94 30.87 -8.35 -11.01
C GLN A 94 32.36 -8.11 -11.29
N ASP A 95 32.65 -7.57 -12.48
CA ASP A 95 33.99 -7.11 -12.84
C ASP A 95 34.46 -6.00 -11.88
N MET A 96 35.70 -6.12 -11.44
CA MET A 96 36.40 -5.15 -10.61
C MET A 96 37.59 -4.63 -11.39
N PRO A 97 37.45 -3.53 -12.15
CA PRO A 97 38.55 -2.89 -12.84
C PRO A 97 39.63 -2.43 -11.85
N VAL A 98 40.90 -2.46 -12.28
CA VAL A 98 42.04 -2.02 -11.44
C VAL A 98 41.90 -0.55 -11.04
N SER A 99 41.36 0.30 -11.91
CA SER A 99 41.06 1.70 -11.61
C SER A 99 40.06 1.83 -10.46
N SER A 100 38.89 1.20 -10.56
CA SER A 100 37.89 1.21 -9.49
C SER A 100 38.42 0.60 -8.19
N ALA A 101 39.17 -0.50 -8.28
CA ALA A 101 39.81 -1.12 -7.12
C ALA A 101 40.72 -0.13 -6.36
N ILE A 102 41.44 0.73 -7.08
CA ILE A 102 42.28 1.79 -6.50
C ILE A 102 41.41 2.90 -5.90
N VAL A 103 40.46 3.46 -6.64
CA VAL A 103 39.68 4.63 -6.18
C VAL A 103 38.77 4.27 -5.00
N ILE A 104 38.07 3.12 -5.03
CA ILE A 104 37.30 2.60 -3.88
C ILE A 104 38.21 2.42 -2.66
N SER A 105 39.40 1.83 -2.84
CA SER A 105 40.32 1.60 -1.71
C SER A 105 40.83 2.91 -1.12
N LEU A 106 41.24 3.86 -1.97
CA LEU A 106 41.69 5.19 -1.58
C LEU A 106 40.59 5.96 -0.84
N PHE A 107 39.36 5.93 -1.34
CA PHE A 107 38.20 6.56 -0.70
C PHE A 107 37.97 6.03 0.73
N ASN A 108 38.08 4.72 0.93
CA ASN A 108 37.98 4.12 2.27
C ASN A 108 39.16 4.52 3.16
N THR A 109 40.39 4.52 2.64
CA THR A 109 41.58 5.00 3.37
C THR A 109 41.47 6.47 3.77
N VAL A 110 40.92 7.35 2.93
CA VAL A 110 40.70 8.77 3.28
C VAL A 110 39.73 8.91 4.46
N PHE A 111 38.56 8.27 4.42
CA PHE A 111 37.61 8.32 5.53
C PHE A 111 38.15 7.68 6.81
N ASN A 112 38.85 6.55 6.72
CA ASN A 112 39.49 5.92 7.87
C ASN A 112 40.59 6.82 8.46
N SER A 113 41.38 7.49 7.62
CA SER A 113 42.40 8.45 8.07
C SER A 113 41.80 9.69 8.72
N LEU A 114 40.69 10.23 8.20
CA LEU A 114 39.94 11.31 8.85
C LEU A 114 39.39 10.89 10.22
N ASN A 115 38.87 9.66 10.33
CA ASN A 115 38.46 9.08 11.61
C ASN A 115 39.64 8.93 12.58
N SER A 116 40.81 8.50 12.12
CA SER A 116 42.04 8.43 12.92
C SER A 116 42.55 9.82 13.34
N LEU A 117 42.42 10.85 12.49
CA LEU A 117 42.81 12.22 12.81
C LEU A 117 41.86 12.89 13.82
N PHE A 118 40.55 12.77 13.63
CA PHE A 118 39.58 13.33 14.57
C PHE A 118 39.56 12.59 15.91
N SER A 119 39.95 11.32 15.97
CA SER A 119 40.09 10.58 17.23
C SER A 119 41.26 11.06 18.10
N VAL A 120 42.29 11.69 17.52
CA VAL A 120 43.45 12.23 18.26
C VAL A 120 43.48 13.76 18.36
N TRP A 121 42.54 14.48 17.76
CA TRP A 121 42.43 15.94 17.91
C TRP A 121 41.60 16.28 19.15
N ASN A 122 42.18 17.01 20.11
CA ASN A 122 41.58 17.31 21.42
C ASN A 122 40.22 18.03 21.37
N VAL A 123 39.81 18.59 20.22
CA VAL A 123 38.52 19.26 20.04
C VAL A 123 37.40 18.26 19.69
N THR A 124 37.74 17.17 18.97
CA THR A 124 36.77 16.21 18.42
C THR A 124 36.84 14.83 19.08
N SER A 125 38.00 14.48 19.65
CA SER A 125 38.27 13.18 20.27
C SER A 125 37.25 12.84 21.35
N ARG A 126 36.84 11.57 21.39
CA ARG A 126 36.00 10.98 22.45
C ARG A 126 36.78 10.03 23.36
N SER A 127 38.11 10.13 23.37
CA SER A 127 38.96 9.43 24.33
C SER A 127 38.58 9.85 25.76
N PRO A 128 38.35 8.91 26.69
CA PRO A 128 38.15 9.23 28.10
C PRO A 128 39.35 10.01 28.68
N PRO A 129 39.13 10.95 29.62
CA PRO A 129 40.19 11.78 30.20
C PRO A 129 41.06 11.04 31.22
N THR A 130 40.61 9.88 31.71
CA THR A 130 41.38 8.94 32.52
C THR A 130 41.67 7.68 31.70
N THR A 131 42.74 6.96 32.03
CA THR A 131 43.00 5.58 31.54
C THR A 131 42.02 4.53 32.11
N GLY A 132 40.81 4.97 32.50
CA GLY A 132 39.73 4.16 33.03
C GLY A 132 39.04 3.31 31.96
N SER A 133 38.09 2.50 32.40
CA SER A 133 37.43 1.53 31.53
C SER A 133 36.60 2.21 30.44
N ILE A 134 36.64 1.69 29.21
CA ILE A 134 35.77 2.14 28.09
C ILE A 134 34.28 2.12 28.50
N VAL A 135 33.93 1.24 29.46
CA VAL A 135 32.60 1.10 30.07
C VAL A 135 32.08 2.43 30.66
N GLU A 136 32.96 3.37 31.01
CA GLU A 136 32.62 4.68 31.57
C GLU A 136 32.25 5.73 30.51
N SER A 137 32.33 5.42 29.20
CA SER A 137 31.93 6.32 28.10
C SER A 137 30.71 5.79 27.33
N PRO A 138 29.47 6.12 27.76
CA PRO A 138 28.25 5.70 27.07
C PRO A 138 28.23 6.05 25.57
N SER A 139 28.84 7.17 25.18
CA SER A 139 28.93 7.58 23.78
C SER A 139 29.82 6.65 22.93
N VAL A 140 30.96 6.20 23.46
CA VAL A 140 31.85 5.27 22.74
C VAL A 140 31.22 3.87 22.66
N ILE A 141 30.52 3.43 23.71
CA ILE A 141 29.79 2.16 23.73
C ILE A 141 28.63 2.18 22.72
N ALA A 142 27.84 3.26 22.69
CA ALA A 142 26.75 3.42 21.73
C ALA A 142 27.27 3.44 20.28
N GLY A 143 28.32 4.22 20.01
CA GLY A 143 28.97 4.27 18.69
C GLY A 143 29.53 2.92 18.24
N LEU A 144 30.17 2.18 19.14
CA LEU A 144 30.63 0.80 18.88
C LEU A 144 29.45 -0.16 18.65
N GLY A 145 28.38 -0.06 19.44
CA GLY A 145 27.17 -0.88 19.27
C GLY A 145 26.51 -0.67 17.91
N PHE A 146 26.25 0.58 17.52
CA PHE A 146 25.67 0.88 16.20
C PHE A 146 26.62 0.54 15.04
N TYR A 147 27.94 0.69 15.21
CA TYR A 147 28.92 0.21 14.23
C TYR A 147 28.81 -1.31 14.03
N LEU A 148 28.84 -2.10 15.12
CA LEU A 148 28.77 -3.56 15.07
C LEU A 148 27.43 -4.06 14.51
N ILE A 149 26.32 -3.44 14.87
CA ILE A 149 25.00 -3.74 14.31
C ILE A 149 24.98 -3.42 12.82
N GLY A 150 25.37 -2.21 12.41
CA GLY A 150 25.35 -1.79 11.01
C GLY A 150 26.22 -2.67 10.11
N ILE A 151 27.47 -2.94 10.49
CA ILE A 151 28.37 -3.75 9.66
C ILE A 151 27.92 -5.22 9.58
N SER A 152 27.29 -5.74 10.64
CA SER A 152 26.74 -7.11 10.66
C SER A 152 25.46 -7.22 9.84
N VAL A 153 24.50 -6.28 9.98
CA VAL A 153 23.26 -6.27 9.21
C VAL A 153 23.55 -6.13 7.71
N GLU A 154 24.50 -5.27 7.34
CA GLU A 154 24.93 -5.14 5.95
C GLU A 154 25.47 -6.48 5.43
N LEU A 155 26.50 -7.04 6.07
CA LEU A 155 27.14 -8.29 5.62
C LEU A 155 26.17 -9.48 5.61
N LEU A 156 25.35 -9.64 6.64
CA LEU A 156 24.37 -10.73 6.73
C LEU A 156 23.29 -10.61 5.64
N SER A 157 22.80 -9.40 5.35
CA SER A 157 21.82 -9.20 4.28
C SER A 157 22.40 -9.58 2.92
N GLU A 158 23.65 -9.19 2.64
CA GLU A 158 24.33 -9.55 1.39
C GLU A 158 24.59 -11.05 1.29
N LEU A 159 25.04 -11.70 2.36
CA LEU A 159 25.25 -13.15 2.40
C LEU A 159 23.96 -13.95 2.23
N GLN A 160 22.87 -13.55 2.90
CA GLN A 160 21.54 -14.16 2.73
C GLN A 160 21.07 -14.08 1.26
N ARG A 161 21.20 -12.90 0.65
CA ARG A 161 20.85 -12.67 -0.75
C ARG A 161 21.71 -13.49 -1.72
N THR A 162 23.01 -13.61 -1.46
CA THR A 162 23.93 -14.42 -2.28
C THR A 162 23.68 -15.93 -2.10
N ALA A 163 23.36 -16.39 -0.89
CA ALA A 163 23.03 -17.80 -0.64
C ALA A 163 21.77 -18.21 -1.42
N PHE A 164 20.71 -17.39 -1.39
CA PHE A 164 19.50 -17.61 -2.19
C PHE A 164 19.79 -17.66 -3.70
N LYS A 165 20.62 -16.74 -4.22
CA LYS A 165 20.98 -16.66 -5.64
C LYS A 165 21.88 -17.79 -6.14
N LYS A 166 22.65 -18.44 -5.26
CA LYS A 166 23.52 -19.59 -5.62
C LYS A 166 22.73 -20.87 -5.91
N ASP A 167 21.48 -20.97 -5.46
CA ASP A 167 20.58 -22.09 -5.77
C ASP A 167 20.04 -21.97 -7.21
N PRO A 168 20.31 -22.95 -8.11
CA PRO A 168 19.78 -22.96 -9.46
C PRO A 168 18.25 -22.87 -9.55
N ALA A 169 17.52 -23.37 -8.55
CA ALA A 169 16.05 -23.31 -8.49
C ALA A 169 15.52 -21.88 -8.27
N ASN A 170 16.38 -20.93 -7.89
CA ASN A 170 16.03 -19.52 -7.68
C ASN A 170 16.52 -18.60 -8.80
N LYS A 171 17.09 -19.15 -9.89
CA LYS A 171 17.55 -18.39 -11.05
C LYS A 171 16.42 -17.52 -11.62
N GLY A 172 16.63 -16.21 -11.63
CA GLY A 172 15.66 -15.20 -12.08
C GLY A 172 14.80 -14.61 -10.97
N LYS A 173 14.50 -15.35 -9.89
CA LYS A 173 13.59 -14.91 -8.83
C LYS A 173 14.18 -13.74 -8.03
N PRO A 174 13.38 -12.71 -7.67
CA PRO A 174 13.81 -11.66 -6.75
C PRO A 174 13.95 -12.22 -5.32
N TYR A 175 14.90 -11.68 -4.55
CA TYR A 175 15.08 -12.01 -3.13
C TYR A 175 14.49 -10.90 -2.25
N ALA A 176 13.44 -11.24 -1.51
CA ALA A 176 12.78 -10.36 -0.53
C ALA A 176 12.72 -10.98 0.89
N GLY A 177 13.42 -12.08 1.13
CA GLY A 177 13.44 -12.77 2.42
C GLY A 177 14.50 -12.22 3.38
N GLY A 178 14.54 -12.78 4.59
CA GLY A 178 15.55 -12.43 5.60
C GLY A 178 15.55 -10.94 5.93
N LEU A 179 16.73 -10.33 6.04
CA LEU A 179 16.84 -8.90 6.36
C LEU A 179 16.24 -7.97 5.28
N PHE A 180 16.09 -8.44 4.03
CA PHE A 180 15.46 -7.67 2.96
C PHE A 180 13.92 -7.60 3.09
N SER A 181 13.28 -8.40 3.95
CA SER A 181 11.85 -8.22 4.26
C SER A 181 11.59 -7.01 5.16
N LEU A 182 12.61 -6.51 5.87
CA LEU A 182 12.49 -5.37 6.79
C LEU A 182 12.69 -4.01 6.09
N ALA A 183 13.48 -3.96 5.01
CA ALA A 183 13.63 -2.77 4.18
C ALA A 183 14.20 -3.09 2.79
N THR A 184 13.67 -2.44 1.75
CA THR A 184 14.07 -2.58 0.33
C THR A 184 15.57 -2.40 0.10
N HIS A 185 16.20 -1.48 0.85
CA HIS A 185 17.64 -1.21 0.80
C HIS A 185 18.28 -1.34 2.20
N ILE A 186 17.97 -2.43 2.91
CA ILE A 186 18.49 -2.68 4.27
C ILE A 186 20.02 -2.56 4.34
N ASN A 187 20.73 -3.00 3.30
CA ASN A 187 22.19 -2.91 3.17
C ASN A 187 22.69 -1.45 3.06
N TYR A 188 22.01 -0.57 2.33
CA TYR A 188 22.39 0.86 2.23
C TYR A 188 22.19 1.58 3.57
N GLY A 189 21.07 1.31 4.25
CA GLY A 189 20.79 1.84 5.58
C GLY A 189 21.85 1.39 6.59
N ALA A 190 22.14 0.09 6.60
CA ALA A 190 23.17 -0.50 7.45
C ALA A 190 24.59 0.05 7.17
N TYR A 191 24.94 0.26 5.89
CA TYR A 191 26.21 0.92 5.49
C TYR A 191 26.30 2.34 6.05
N THR A 192 25.25 3.14 5.85
CA THR A 192 25.17 4.52 6.36
C THR A 192 25.33 4.55 7.88
N ILE A 193 24.66 3.63 8.58
CA ILE A 193 24.72 3.51 10.06
C ILE A 193 26.15 3.22 10.53
N TRP A 194 26.87 2.21 10.00
CA TRP A 194 28.21 1.92 10.51
C TRP A 194 29.23 2.98 10.13
N ARG A 195 29.12 3.61 8.95
CA ARG A 195 29.98 4.75 8.56
C ARG A 195 29.78 5.95 9.50
N ALA A 196 28.53 6.33 9.74
CA ALA A 196 28.19 7.41 10.68
C ALA A 196 28.62 7.07 12.11
N SER A 197 28.49 5.82 12.54
CA SER A 197 28.86 5.36 13.89
C SER A 197 30.36 5.30 14.12
N TYR A 198 31.15 4.92 13.10
CA TYR A 198 32.60 5.01 13.15
C TYR A 198 33.04 6.48 13.26
N ALA A 199 32.51 7.35 12.40
CA ALA A 199 32.75 8.79 12.46
C ALA A 199 32.31 9.41 13.81
N TYR A 200 31.17 9.01 14.36
CA TYR A 200 30.70 9.44 15.68
C TYR A 200 31.67 9.02 16.80
N THR A 201 32.13 7.76 16.78
CA THR A 201 33.05 7.22 17.79
C THR A 201 34.40 7.95 17.75
N SER A 202 34.88 8.31 16.55
CA SER A 202 36.13 9.04 16.35
C SER A 202 36.05 10.53 16.66
N GLY A 203 35.13 11.26 16.00
CA GLY A 203 35.09 12.73 15.98
C GLY A 203 33.85 13.35 16.63
N GLY A 204 33.01 12.53 17.26
CA GLY A 204 31.79 12.97 17.94
C GLY A 204 30.61 13.26 17.01
N GLY A 205 29.53 13.77 17.63
CA GLY A 205 28.21 13.94 17.01
C GLY A 205 28.22 14.67 15.67
N LEU A 206 28.92 15.80 15.56
CA LEU A 206 28.95 16.59 14.33
C LEU A 206 29.58 15.81 13.16
N TRP A 207 30.72 15.16 13.37
CA TRP A 207 31.37 14.36 12.33
C TRP A 207 30.52 13.12 11.96
N GLY A 208 29.94 12.44 12.94
CA GLY A 208 28.99 11.34 12.70
C GLY A 208 27.79 11.75 11.85
N ILE A 209 27.18 12.91 12.13
CA ILE A 209 26.05 13.46 11.36
C ILE A 209 26.49 13.83 9.94
N LEU A 210 27.62 14.51 9.77
CA LEU A 210 28.13 14.89 8.44
C LEU A 210 28.39 13.66 7.56
N VAL A 211 29.04 12.63 8.10
CA VAL A 211 29.29 11.38 7.39
C VAL A 211 27.99 10.61 7.10
N GLY A 212 27.04 10.60 8.03
CA GLY A 212 25.73 10.00 7.83
C GLY A 212 24.92 10.69 6.73
N LEU A 213 24.84 12.02 6.75
CA LEU A 213 24.16 12.82 5.73
C LEU A 213 24.81 12.67 4.35
N PHE A 214 26.14 12.61 4.28
CA PHE A 214 26.88 12.40 3.04
C PHE A 214 26.50 11.06 2.37
N PHE A 215 26.53 9.94 3.10
CA PHE A 215 26.16 8.64 2.54
C PHE A 215 24.65 8.50 2.29
N PHE A 216 23.81 9.10 3.15
CA PHE A 216 22.37 9.16 2.91
C PHE A 216 22.05 9.93 1.61
N TYR A 217 22.69 11.08 1.38
CA TYR A 217 22.51 11.87 0.17
C TYR A 217 22.94 11.10 -1.09
N ASP A 218 24.13 10.49 -1.08
CA ASP A 218 24.64 9.69 -2.20
C ASP A 218 23.72 8.52 -2.54
N PHE A 219 23.25 7.76 -1.55
CA PHE A 219 22.30 6.68 -1.80
C PHE A 219 20.94 7.20 -2.27
N ALA A 220 20.43 8.30 -1.72
CA ALA A 220 19.11 8.84 -2.09
C ALA A 220 19.07 9.45 -3.50
N HIS A 221 20.12 10.16 -3.92
CA HIS A 221 20.14 10.91 -5.19
C HIS A 221 20.83 10.18 -6.33
N ARG A 222 21.69 9.18 -6.04
CA ARG A 222 22.43 8.42 -7.06
C ARG A 222 22.26 6.91 -6.88
N GLY A 223 22.56 6.38 -5.70
CA GLY A 223 22.65 4.92 -5.48
C GLY A 223 21.33 4.12 -5.59
N VAL A 224 20.19 4.72 -5.24
CA VAL A 224 18.85 4.16 -5.46
C VAL A 224 18.35 4.46 -6.89
N PRO A 225 18.34 5.72 -7.39
CA PRO A 225 17.88 6.01 -8.75
C PRO A 225 18.59 5.24 -9.87
N VAL A 226 19.92 5.08 -9.80
CA VAL A 226 20.70 4.26 -10.76
C VAL A 226 20.27 2.80 -10.74
N LEU A 227 19.94 2.27 -9.56
CA LEU A 227 19.50 0.89 -9.42
C LEU A 227 18.08 0.74 -10.01
N ASP A 228 17.18 1.66 -9.74
CA ASP A 228 15.81 1.64 -10.25
C ASP A 228 15.77 1.79 -11.78
N GLU A 229 16.61 2.66 -12.36
CA GLU A 229 16.76 2.81 -13.81
C GLU A 229 17.24 1.49 -14.47
N TYR A 230 18.31 0.89 -13.94
CA TYR A 230 18.87 -0.38 -14.42
C TYR A 230 17.82 -1.51 -14.39
N LEU A 231 17.02 -1.57 -13.33
CA LEU A 231 15.99 -2.59 -13.15
C LEU A 231 14.81 -2.38 -14.10
N SER A 232 14.41 -1.12 -14.32
CA SER A 232 13.34 -0.75 -15.25
C SER A 232 13.70 -1.13 -16.69
N GLN A 233 14.88 -0.72 -17.18
CA GLN A 233 15.37 -1.08 -18.52
C GLN A 233 15.44 -2.60 -18.75
N ARG A 234 15.79 -3.36 -17.71
CA ARG A 234 15.86 -4.82 -17.78
C ARG A 234 14.48 -5.49 -17.76
N LEU A 235 13.51 -4.90 -17.08
CA LEU A 235 12.10 -5.32 -17.11
C LEU A 235 11.51 -5.09 -18.53
N GLU A 236 11.70 -3.90 -19.10
CA GLU A 236 11.28 -3.55 -20.46
C GLU A 236 11.86 -4.50 -21.51
N THR A 237 13.17 -4.77 -21.44
CA THR A 237 13.85 -5.69 -22.36
C THR A 237 13.26 -7.11 -22.30
N ARG A 238 12.88 -7.57 -21.10
CA ARG A 238 12.20 -8.88 -20.95
C ARG A 238 10.77 -8.86 -21.49
N LEU A 239 10.03 -7.78 -21.25
CA LEU A 239 8.66 -7.63 -21.74
C LEU A 239 8.64 -7.69 -23.27
N ALA A 240 9.51 -6.92 -23.93
CA ALA A 240 9.68 -6.94 -25.39
C ALA A 240 10.09 -8.34 -25.93
N SER A 241 10.93 -9.07 -25.20
CA SER A 241 11.33 -10.43 -25.60
C SER A 241 10.16 -11.42 -25.52
N LEU A 242 9.32 -11.34 -24.48
CA LEU A 242 8.12 -12.16 -24.33
C LEU A 242 7.06 -11.81 -25.39
N GLU A 243 6.86 -10.53 -25.69
CA GLU A 243 6.00 -10.08 -26.79
C GLU A 243 6.45 -10.67 -28.14
N SER A 244 7.76 -10.71 -28.39
CA SER A 244 8.33 -11.31 -29.61
C SER A 244 8.04 -12.82 -29.70
N ILE A 245 8.11 -13.55 -28.58
CA ILE A 245 7.85 -15.00 -28.50
C ILE A 245 6.36 -15.28 -28.70
N VAL A 246 5.48 -14.51 -28.05
CA VAL A 246 4.02 -14.62 -28.20
C VAL A 246 3.60 -14.31 -29.64
N LYS A 247 4.18 -13.28 -30.27
CA LYS A 247 3.93 -12.93 -31.68
C LYS A 247 4.38 -14.06 -32.62
N SER A 248 5.59 -14.58 -32.46
CA SER A 248 6.10 -15.72 -33.23
C SER A 248 5.20 -16.95 -33.11
N SER A 249 4.80 -17.30 -31.88
CA SER A 249 3.91 -18.46 -31.62
C SER A 249 2.49 -18.27 -32.18
N ARG A 250 2.00 -17.03 -32.25
CA ARG A 250 0.73 -16.67 -32.91
C ARG A 250 0.83 -16.80 -34.43
N ASP A 251 1.91 -16.31 -35.03
CA ASP A 251 2.15 -16.35 -36.48
C ASP A 251 2.34 -17.80 -36.97
N ASP A 252 3.03 -18.65 -36.19
CA ASP A 252 3.13 -20.08 -36.47
C ASP A 252 1.79 -20.82 -36.33
N ARG A 253 0.93 -20.41 -35.39
CA ARG A 253 -0.42 -20.96 -35.25
C ARG A 253 -1.29 -20.58 -36.46
N LEU A 254 -1.17 -19.35 -36.96
CA LEU A 254 -1.88 -18.87 -38.16
C LEU A 254 -1.46 -19.63 -39.43
N LYS A 255 -0.15 -19.91 -39.60
CA LYS A 255 0.36 -20.74 -40.71
C LYS A 255 -0.14 -22.19 -40.64
N ARG A 256 -0.24 -22.77 -39.44
CA ARG A 256 -0.80 -24.12 -39.27
C ARG A 256 -2.30 -24.19 -39.54
N THR A 257 -3.05 -23.11 -39.30
CA THR A 257 -4.46 -23.07 -39.69
C THR A 257 -4.66 -22.91 -41.19
N SER A 258 -3.91 -22.02 -41.88
CA SER A 258 -4.07 -21.88 -43.34
C SER A 258 -3.66 -23.13 -44.12
N ASN A 259 -2.67 -23.90 -43.63
CA ASN A 259 -2.27 -25.16 -44.27
C ASN A 259 -3.29 -26.31 -44.10
N ASN A 260 -4.30 -26.17 -43.24
CA ASN A 260 -5.34 -27.20 -43.06
C ASN A 260 -6.59 -26.96 -43.92
N ASP A 261 -6.74 -25.76 -44.51
CA ASP A 261 -7.88 -25.44 -45.37
C ASP A 261 -7.74 -25.99 -46.81
N ASP A 262 -6.54 -26.47 -47.18
CA ASP A 262 -6.23 -27.08 -48.49
C ASP A 262 -6.63 -28.57 -48.61
N ILE A 263 -7.28 -29.17 -47.60
CA ILE A 263 -7.71 -30.58 -47.61
C ILE A 263 -9.21 -30.71 -47.29
N ILE A 264 -10.05 -30.34 -48.26
CA ILE A 264 -11.43 -30.85 -48.36
C ILE A 264 -11.63 -31.35 -49.79
N GLU A 265 -11.89 -32.66 -49.93
CA GLU A 265 -12.11 -33.31 -51.22
C GLU A 265 -13.44 -32.91 -51.88
N SER A 266 -13.44 -33.00 -53.21
CA SER A 266 -14.54 -32.71 -54.13
C SER A 266 -15.80 -33.54 -53.92
N VAL A 267 -16.97 -32.90 -54.09
CA VAL A 267 -18.24 -33.55 -54.50
C VAL A 267 -18.82 -32.73 -55.67
N PRO A 268 -19.33 -33.36 -56.76
CA PRO A 268 -19.48 -32.67 -58.05
C PRO A 268 -20.86 -32.04 -58.33
N ASP A 269 -20.82 -31.19 -59.36
CA ASP A 269 -21.85 -30.35 -60.01
C ASP A 269 -23.32 -30.83 -60.05
N ALA A 270 -24.23 -29.85 -60.04
CA ALA A 270 -25.30 -29.74 -61.04
C ALA A 270 -25.84 -28.29 -61.15
N ASP A 271 -25.88 -27.76 -62.38
CA ASP A 271 -26.78 -26.71 -62.94
C ASP A 271 -26.91 -25.32 -62.25
N GLU A 272 -27.15 -24.22 -62.97
CA GLU A 272 -26.95 -23.81 -64.38
C GLU A 272 -27.19 -22.27 -64.41
N ARG A 273 -26.73 -21.55 -65.46
CA ARG A 273 -27.18 -20.19 -65.87
C ARG A 273 -26.75 -18.96 -65.02
N VAL A 274 -26.54 -17.77 -65.59
CA VAL A 274 -26.11 -17.30 -66.94
C VAL A 274 -25.80 -15.79 -66.84
N ASP A 275 -25.25 -15.18 -67.90
CA ASP A 275 -25.09 -13.72 -68.15
C ASP A 275 -23.94 -12.93 -67.47
N ASP A 276 -22.79 -12.96 -68.17
CA ASP A 276 -22.23 -11.86 -68.99
C ASP A 276 -21.77 -10.46 -68.47
N ALA A 277 -20.61 -10.10 -69.05
CA ALA A 277 -20.24 -8.81 -69.65
C ALA A 277 -19.70 -7.62 -68.82
N ALA A 278 -18.35 -7.50 -68.88
CA ALA A 278 -17.58 -6.30 -69.26
C ALA A 278 -17.57 -5.06 -68.30
N SER A 279 -16.61 -4.11 -68.37
CA SER A 279 -15.54 -3.86 -69.36
C SER A 279 -14.25 -3.27 -68.76
N LYS A 280 -13.12 -3.48 -69.44
CA LYS A 280 -11.78 -2.90 -69.20
C LYS A 280 -11.73 -1.38 -69.43
N ALA A 281 -10.79 -0.68 -68.77
CA ALA A 281 -9.91 0.34 -69.39
C ALA A 281 -8.71 0.70 -68.47
N ASN A 282 -7.62 1.21 -69.06
CA ASN A 282 -6.30 1.34 -68.43
C ASN A 282 -5.68 2.75 -68.65
N SER A 283 -4.94 3.27 -67.65
CA SER A 283 -3.70 4.08 -67.83
C SER A 283 -3.83 5.56 -68.34
N PRO A 284 -2.79 6.43 -68.22
CA PRO A 284 -2.06 6.84 -67.00
C PRO A 284 -1.73 8.36 -66.92
N LEU A 285 -1.02 8.73 -65.84
CA LEU A 285 -0.02 9.82 -65.73
C LEU A 285 -0.44 11.30 -65.92
N ASN A 286 -0.18 12.12 -64.89
CA ASN A 286 0.69 13.30 -65.06
C ASN A 286 1.37 13.73 -63.75
N LYS A 287 2.53 14.41 -63.85
CA LYS A 287 3.22 15.08 -62.74
C LYS A 287 3.12 16.59 -62.93
N GLU A 288 3.03 17.35 -61.85
CA GLU A 288 3.72 18.63 -61.69
C GLU A 288 3.80 18.99 -60.19
N ALA A 289 4.69 19.91 -59.82
CA ALA A 289 5.07 20.15 -58.42
C ALA A 289 5.27 21.65 -58.17
N GLU A 290 4.87 22.14 -57.00
CA GLU A 290 5.26 23.47 -56.51
C GLU A 290 5.28 23.55 -54.96
N THR A 291 6.50 23.74 -54.44
CA THR A 291 6.96 24.52 -53.27
C THR A 291 6.31 24.49 -51.87
N GLU A 292 7.18 24.73 -50.88
CA GLU A 292 7.04 24.46 -49.44
C GLU A 292 6.38 25.60 -48.63
N SER A 293 5.83 25.24 -47.46
CA SER A 293 6.03 26.02 -46.22
C SER A 293 6.08 25.07 -45.01
N PRO A 294 7.00 25.28 -44.03
CA PRO A 294 7.29 24.27 -43.02
C PRO A 294 6.33 24.33 -41.83
N THR A 295 5.40 23.37 -41.75
CA THR A 295 4.63 23.11 -40.52
C THR A 295 5.44 22.18 -39.61
N LEU A 296 5.55 22.52 -38.33
CA LEU A 296 6.20 21.68 -37.32
C LEU A 296 5.61 20.26 -37.31
N PRO A 297 6.42 19.19 -37.25
CA PRO A 297 5.90 17.84 -37.13
C PRO A 297 5.11 17.70 -35.82
N SER A 298 3.85 17.27 -35.94
CA SER A 298 3.08 16.76 -34.81
C SER A 298 3.85 15.63 -34.13
N PHE A 299 3.89 15.63 -32.80
CA PHE A 299 4.40 14.51 -32.01
C PHE A 299 3.57 13.26 -32.29
N GLU A 300 4.05 12.39 -33.19
CA GLU A 300 3.51 11.04 -33.33
C GLU A 300 3.88 10.22 -32.09
N THR A 301 2.90 9.47 -31.61
CA THR A 301 2.88 8.82 -30.29
C THR A 301 3.83 7.63 -30.18
N SER A 302 4.46 7.50 -29.01
CA SER A 302 5.25 6.34 -28.59
C SER A 302 4.42 5.02 -28.64
N PRO A 303 5.03 3.84 -28.87
CA PRO A 303 4.30 2.61 -29.18
C PRO A 303 3.76 1.90 -27.91
N ILE A 304 2.59 2.31 -27.41
CA ILE A 304 1.86 1.59 -26.35
C ILE A 304 0.39 1.36 -26.76
N GLY A 305 0.13 0.20 -27.36
CA GLY A 305 -1.22 -0.34 -27.60
C GLY A 305 -2.02 0.35 -28.71
N ARG A 306 -2.87 -0.41 -29.41
CA ARG A 306 -3.90 0.20 -30.27
C ARG A 306 -4.92 0.89 -29.37
N ILE A 307 -5.12 2.19 -29.57
CA ILE A 307 -6.24 2.94 -28.99
C ILE A 307 -7.54 2.20 -29.35
N PRO A 308 -8.44 1.91 -28.38
CA PRO A 308 -9.73 1.29 -28.69
C PRO A 308 -10.51 2.18 -29.66
N GLY A 309 -11.01 1.62 -30.76
CA GLY A 309 -11.86 2.37 -31.68
C GLY A 309 -13.09 2.93 -30.95
N ALA A 310 -13.58 4.11 -31.37
CA ALA A 310 -14.58 4.88 -30.63
C ALA A 310 -15.84 4.09 -30.21
N GLY A 311 -16.27 3.11 -31.01
CA GLY A 311 -17.38 2.22 -30.65
C GLY A 311 -17.12 1.37 -29.39
N CYS A 312 -15.89 0.86 -29.20
CA CYS A 312 -15.51 0.09 -28.01
C CYS A 312 -15.63 0.92 -26.72
N LEU A 313 -15.23 2.20 -26.77
CA LEU A 313 -15.36 3.11 -25.64
C LEU A 313 -16.84 3.42 -25.33
N GLU A 314 -17.68 3.56 -26.35
CA GLU A 314 -19.12 3.77 -26.18
C GLU A 314 -19.79 2.54 -25.52
N ASP A 315 -19.42 1.33 -25.94
CA ASP A 315 -19.99 0.09 -25.41
C ASP A 315 -19.53 -0.19 -23.97
N LEU A 316 -18.25 0.01 -23.66
CA LEU A 316 -17.73 -0.06 -22.28
C LEU A 316 -18.39 0.98 -21.37
N THR A 317 -18.66 2.19 -21.88
CA THR A 317 -19.40 3.23 -21.13
C THR A 317 -20.84 2.78 -20.80
N LYS A 318 -21.56 2.16 -21.76
CA LYS A 318 -22.89 1.58 -21.50
C LYS A 318 -22.83 0.48 -20.44
N ILE A 319 -21.81 -0.37 -20.47
CA ILE A 319 -21.59 -1.45 -19.49
C ILE A 319 -21.34 -0.87 -18.09
N TYR A 320 -20.50 0.17 -17.96
CA TYR A 320 -20.27 0.85 -16.69
C TYR A 320 -21.58 1.35 -16.06
N PHE A 321 -22.39 2.10 -16.81
CA PHE A 321 -23.66 2.62 -16.29
C PHE A 321 -24.71 1.53 -16.01
N ASN A 322 -24.66 0.39 -16.69
CA ASN A 322 -25.58 -0.73 -16.44
C ASN A 322 -25.17 -1.62 -15.26
N LYS A 323 -23.86 -1.85 -15.05
CA LYS A 323 -23.36 -2.87 -14.11
C LYS A 323 -22.55 -2.35 -12.93
N LEU A 324 -22.00 -1.14 -12.98
CA LEU A 324 -21.02 -0.65 -11.99
C LEU A 324 -21.35 0.69 -11.35
N HIS A 325 -22.11 1.56 -12.02
CA HIS A 325 -22.42 2.90 -11.52
C HIS A 325 -23.08 2.91 -10.14
N TYR A 326 -23.89 1.89 -9.79
CA TYR A 326 -24.45 1.75 -8.44
C TYR A 326 -23.38 1.74 -7.32
N LYS A 327 -22.15 1.31 -7.61
CA LYS A 327 -21.04 1.30 -6.64
C LYS A 327 -20.58 2.71 -6.27
N ALA A 328 -20.70 3.66 -7.20
CA ALA A 328 -20.24 5.04 -7.11
C ALA A 328 -21.15 5.98 -7.94
N PRO A 329 -22.41 6.23 -7.50
CA PRO A 329 -23.45 6.85 -8.33
C PRO A 329 -23.35 8.39 -8.40
N MET A 330 -22.21 8.88 -8.89
CA MET A 330 -21.86 10.32 -8.96
C MET A 330 -21.84 10.94 -10.36
N LEU A 331 -21.90 10.12 -11.41
CA LEU A 331 -21.95 10.57 -12.82
C LEU A 331 -23.40 10.51 -13.32
N ARG A 332 -23.94 11.60 -13.86
CA ARG A 332 -25.28 11.59 -14.45
C ARG A 332 -25.23 10.97 -15.85
N ARG A 333 -25.97 9.89 -16.08
CA ARG A 333 -25.90 9.09 -17.31
C ARG A 333 -26.30 9.89 -18.55
N THR A 334 -27.41 10.61 -18.46
CA THR A 334 -27.93 11.48 -19.53
C THR A 334 -26.90 12.52 -19.98
N ARG A 335 -26.22 13.18 -19.04
CA ARG A 335 -25.14 14.15 -19.32
C ARG A 335 -23.92 13.45 -19.94
N PHE A 336 -23.44 12.37 -19.34
CA PHE A 336 -22.20 11.72 -19.74
C PHE A 336 -22.25 11.15 -21.17
N LEU A 337 -23.41 10.64 -21.59
CA LEU A 337 -23.62 10.05 -22.91
C LEU A 337 -24.02 11.07 -24.00
N SER A 338 -24.22 12.35 -23.65
CA SER A 338 -24.70 13.35 -24.61
C SER A 338 -23.62 13.70 -25.66
N LYS A 339 -23.96 13.52 -26.94
CA LYS A 339 -23.10 13.85 -28.09
C LYS A 339 -23.15 15.35 -28.44
N ASP A 340 -24.19 16.04 -27.97
CA ASP A 340 -24.51 17.45 -28.27
C ASP A 340 -23.72 18.45 -27.40
N LEU A 341 -22.97 17.96 -26.41
CA LEU A 341 -22.09 18.80 -25.59
C LEU A 341 -20.93 19.36 -26.41
N SER A 342 -20.67 20.67 -26.24
CA SER A 342 -19.49 21.35 -26.78
C SER A 342 -18.20 20.72 -26.25
N SER A 343 -17.09 20.89 -26.98
CA SER A 343 -15.81 20.20 -26.69
C SER A 343 -15.35 20.36 -25.23
N ASN A 344 -15.50 21.56 -24.66
CA ASN A 344 -15.18 21.90 -23.26
C ASN A 344 -16.18 21.40 -22.21
N MET A 345 -17.34 20.90 -22.62
CA MET A 345 -18.40 20.40 -21.73
C MET A 345 -18.52 18.87 -21.74
N ARG A 346 -17.82 18.19 -22.66
CA ARG A 346 -17.74 16.72 -22.72
C ARG A 346 -16.92 16.17 -21.54
N PRO A 347 -17.19 14.93 -21.08
CA PRO A 347 -16.37 14.29 -20.05
C PRO A 347 -14.88 14.23 -20.48
N PRO A 348 -13.92 14.60 -19.62
CA PRO A 348 -12.49 14.51 -19.93
C PRO A 348 -12.03 13.09 -20.25
N MET A 349 -10.95 12.95 -21.04
CA MET A 349 -10.48 11.64 -21.52
C MET A 349 -10.11 10.70 -20.37
N TYR A 350 -9.36 11.15 -19.36
CA TYR A 350 -9.04 10.32 -18.18
C TYR A 350 -10.29 9.74 -17.50
N LEU A 351 -11.39 10.50 -17.46
CA LEU A 351 -12.65 10.08 -16.85
C LEU A 351 -13.39 9.05 -17.73
N GLN A 352 -13.36 9.19 -19.05
CA GLN A 352 -13.89 8.19 -19.99
C GLN A 352 -13.08 6.88 -19.94
N TYR A 353 -11.75 6.97 -19.89
CA TYR A 353 -10.88 5.79 -19.87
C TYR A 353 -10.94 5.02 -18.53
N VAL A 354 -11.09 5.69 -17.38
CA VAL A 354 -11.22 4.98 -16.09
C VAL A 354 -12.55 4.22 -15.96
N ILE A 355 -13.68 4.77 -16.43
CA ILE A 355 -14.95 4.02 -16.44
C ILE A 355 -14.91 2.85 -17.42
N ALA A 356 -14.19 3.01 -18.54
CA ALA A 356 -14.00 1.94 -19.50
C ALA A 356 -13.09 0.83 -18.96
N ALA A 357 -12.02 1.17 -18.22
CA ALA A 357 -11.17 0.21 -17.52
C ALA A 357 -11.98 -0.61 -16.49
N LEU A 358 -12.80 0.06 -15.69
CA LEU A 358 -13.71 -0.56 -14.73
C LEU A 358 -14.71 -1.51 -15.40
N ALA A 359 -15.34 -1.10 -16.51
CA ALA A 359 -16.25 -1.95 -17.28
C ALA A 359 -15.55 -3.14 -17.93
N ALA A 360 -14.34 -2.95 -18.46
CA ALA A 360 -13.55 -4.00 -19.09
C ALA A 360 -13.13 -5.09 -18.08
N ALA A 361 -12.80 -4.72 -16.84
CA ALA A 361 -12.37 -5.68 -15.80
C ALA A 361 -13.43 -6.76 -15.45
N ILE A 362 -14.71 -6.46 -15.65
CA ILE A 362 -15.85 -7.33 -15.33
C ILE A 362 -16.50 -8.01 -16.56
N VAL A 363 -15.89 -7.91 -17.75
CA VAL A 363 -16.42 -8.49 -18.99
C VAL A 363 -15.31 -9.25 -19.71
N ASP A 364 -15.45 -10.58 -19.80
CA ASP A 364 -14.36 -11.46 -20.24
C ASP A 364 -13.81 -11.11 -21.63
N ASN A 365 -14.65 -10.74 -22.59
CA ASN A 365 -14.20 -10.35 -23.94
C ASN A 365 -13.49 -8.98 -24.01
N TYR A 366 -13.42 -8.24 -22.89
CA TYR A 366 -12.66 -6.99 -22.76
C TYR A 366 -11.62 -7.03 -21.62
N ARG A 367 -11.54 -8.11 -20.85
CA ARG A 367 -10.72 -8.19 -19.63
C ARG A 367 -9.24 -7.87 -19.86
N ASP A 368 -8.67 -8.34 -20.96
CA ASP A 368 -7.28 -8.05 -21.35
C ASP A 368 -7.02 -6.55 -21.61
N LEU A 369 -8.06 -5.80 -21.99
CA LEU A 369 -7.97 -4.37 -22.30
C LEU A 369 -8.03 -3.49 -21.04
N ALA A 370 -8.48 -4.03 -19.90
CA ALA A 370 -8.75 -3.28 -18.68
C ALA A 370 -7.49 -2.57 -18.13
N LEU A 371 -6.35 -3.25 -18.10
CA LEU A 371 -5.09 -2.67 -17.64
C LEU A 371 -4.55 -1.60 -18.61
N THR A 372 -4.71 -1.81 -19.92
CA THR A 372 -4.34 -0.82 -20.95
C THR A 372 -5.17 0.45 -20.79
N LEU A 373 -6.49 0.33 -20.63
CA LEU A 373 -7.39 1.47 -20.39
C LEU A 373 -7.04 2.22 -19.10
N TYR A 374 -6.72 1.49 -18.02
CA TYR A 374 -6.26 2.09 -16.76
C TYR A 374 -4.96 2.89 -16.93
N HIS A 375 -3.96 2.38 -17.66
CA HIS A 375 -2.73 3.13 -17.93
C HIS A 375 -2.97 4.36 -18.80
N GLN A 376 -3.80 4.25 -19.85
CA GLN A 376 -4.20 5.41 -20.66
C GLN A 376 -4.93 6.47 -19.82
N ALA A 377 -5.78 6.04 -18.86
CA ALA A 377 -6.46 6.94 -17.95
C ALA A 377 -5.49 7.72 -17.04
N LYS A 378 -4.41 7.08 -16.55
CA LYS A 378 -3.30 7.76 -15.82
C LYS A 378 -2.57 8.76 -16.71
N LEU A 379 -2.17 8.36 -17.92
CA LEU A 379 -1.46 9.24 -18.85
C LEU A 379 -2.27 10.50 -19.20
N TYR A 380 -3.59 10.38 -19.41
CA TYR A 380 -4.44 11.54 -19.69
C TYR A 380 -4.61 12.50 -18.51
N ILE A 381 -4.59 12.04 -17.26
CA ILE A 381 -4.63 12.95 -16.10
C ILE A 381 -3.26 13.57 -15.83
N GLU A 382 -2.16 12.83 -16.05
CA GLU A 382 -0.79 13.35 -15.93
C GLU A 382 -0.52 14.45 -16.98
N ASP A 383 -0.93 14.22 -18.24
CA ASP A 383 -0.90 15.22 -19.30
C ASP A 383 -1.81 16.44 -18.99
N GLU A 384 -2.90 16.29 -18.23
CA GLU A 384 -3.70 17.43 -17.77
C GLU A 384 -3.08 18.17 -16.57
N GLU A 385 -2.45 17.46 -15.63
CA GLU A 385 -1.74 18.04 -14.48
C GLU A 385 -0.43 18.75 -14.89
N LEU A 386 0.15 18.38 -16.04
CA LEU A 386 1.37 18.98 -16.61
C LEU A 386 1.10 20.07 -17.68
N LYS A 387 -0.16 20.33 -18.04
CA LYS A 387 -0.51 21.38 -19.02
C LYS A 387 -0.34 22.78 -18.44
N ASP A 388 0.66 23.47 -18.98
CA ASP A 388 1.14 24.81 -18.62
C ASP A 388 1.83 24.92 -17.26
N PHE A 389 2.92 25.68 -17.20
CA PHE A 389 3.63 26.05 -15.96
C PHE A 389 2.83 27.00 -15.02
N ARG A 390 1.51 27.07 -15.17
CA ARG A 390 0.61 27.88 -14.33
C ARG A 390 -0.33 26.97 -13.54
N PRO A 391 -0.62 27.26 -12.25
CA PRO A 391 -1.55 26.44 -11.48
C PRO A 391 -2.94 26.44 -12.11
N GLN A 392 -3.36 25.28 -12.67
CA GLN A 392 -4.73 25.09 -13.13
C GLN A 392 -5.66 24.84 -11.92
N PRO A 393 -6.91 25.35 -11.94
CA PRO A 393 -7.87 25.04 -10.90
C PRO A 393 -8.28 23.57 -11.00
N VAL A 394 -8.27 22.87 -9.87
CA VAL A 394 -8.74 21.48 -9.81
C VAL A 394 -10.23 21.38 -10.17
N THR A 395 -10.66 20.26 -10.75
CA THR A 395 -12.04 20.11 -11.28
C THR A 395 -12.81 18.97 -10.63
N LEU A 396 -14.15 19.03 -10.70
CA LEU A 396 -15.02 17.95 -10.22
C LEU A 396 -14.72 16.61 -10.91
N ALA A 397 -14.40 16.65 -12.21
CA ALA A 397 -14.04 15.46 -12.99
C ALA A 397 -12.76 14.79 -12.46
N GLN A 398 -11.76 15.58 -11.99
CA GLN A 398 -10.58 15.03 -11.34
C GLN A 398 -10.91 14.34 -10.02
N ALA A 399 -11.78 14.91 -9.18
CA ALA A 399 -12.25 14.24 -7.95
C ALA A 399 -12.94 12.90 -8.26
N GLN A 400 -13.85 12.90 -9.25
CA GLN A 400 -14.56 11.71 -9.71
C GLN A 400 -13.59 10.65 -10.26
N PHE A 401 -12.62 11.05 -11.08
CA PHE A 401 -11.57 10.17 -11.61
C PHE A 401 -10.73 9.53 -10.51
N TRP A 402 -10.19 10.33 -9.59
CA TRP A 402 -9.31 9.83 -8.52
C TRP A 402 -10.07 8.87 -7.57
N CYS A 403 -11.40 9.01 -7.44
CA CYS A 403 -12.24 8.05 -6.75
C CYS A 403 -12.51 6.77 -7.58
N LEU A 404 -12.77 6.89 -8.89
CA LEU A 404 -13.03 5.71 -9.74
C LEU A 404 -11.77 4.88 -9.95
N ILE A 405 -10.60 5.51 -10.04
CA ILE A 405 -9.34 4.79 -10.21
C ILE A 405 -8.92 4.04 -8.95
N SER A 406 -9.26 4.55 -7.75
CA SER A 406 -9.06 3.79 -6.51
C SER A 406 -9.97 2.54 -6.44
N TYR A 407 -11.16 2.60 -7.02
CA TYR A 407 -12.04 1.43 -7.15
C TYR A 407 -11.44 0.38 -8.11
N PHE A 408 -10.81 0.81 -9.21
CA PHE A 408 -10.09 -0.11 -10.10
C PHE A 408 -8.87 -0.72 -9.40
N GLU A 409 -8.04 0.12 -8.77
CA GLU A 409 -6.84 -0.29 -8.05
C GLU A 409 -7.16 -1.27 -6.90
N SER A 410 -8.28 -1.09 -6.18
CA SER A 410 -8.71 -2.02 -5.13
C SER A 410 -9.23 -3.35 -5.68
N GLN A 411 -9.88 -3.39 -6.85
CA GLN A 411 -10.23 -4.64 -7.54
C GLN A 411 -8.98 -5.42 -8.00
N GLN A 412 -7.89 -4.72 -8.30
CA GLN A 412 -6.57 -5.32 -8.57
C GLN A 412 -5.72 -5.58 -7.31
N MET A 413 -6.31 -5.44 -6.11
CA MET A 413 -5.65 -5.61 -4.80
C MET A 413 -4.46 -4.67 -4.54
N LEU A 414 -4.36 -3.58 -5.29
CA LEU A 414 -3.33 -2.54 -5.14
C LEU A 414 -3.73 -1.54 -4.06
N PHE A 415 -4.07 -2.04 -2.86
CA PHE A 415 -4.77 -1.26 -1.83
C PHE A 415 -4.02 0.00 -1.36
N SER A 416 -2.70 -0.03 -1.20
CA SER A 416 -1.92 1.18 -0.84
C SER A 416 -1.99 2.26 -1.94
N ARG A 417 -2.01 1.84 -3.21
CA ARG A 417 -2.21 2.73 -4.36
C ARG A 417 -3.64 3.27 -4.38
N ALA A 418 -4.63 2.39 -4.19
CA ALA A 418 -6.04 2.76 -4.09
C ALA A 418 -6.30 3.79 -2.98
N SER A 419 -5.71 3.59 -1.79
CA SER A 419 -5.80 4.56 -0.68
C SER A 419 -5.19 5.90 -1.08
N THR A 420 -4.01 5.91 -1.71
CA THR A 420 -3.35 7.14 -2.18
C THR A 420 -4.21 7.88 -3.22
N SER A 421 -4.79 7.15 -4.18
CA SER A 421 -5.73 7.71 -5.17
C SER A 421 -7.00 8.27 -4.50
N LEU A 422 -7.56 7.58 -3.51
CA LEU A 422 -8.71 8.07 -2.74
C LEU A 422 -8.37 9.33 -1.94
N SER A 423 -7.19 9.41 -1.32
CA SER A 423 -6.72 10.62 -0.63
C SER A 423 -6.57 11.82 -1.58
N ARG A 424 -6.12 11.61 -2.83
CA ARG A 424 -6.11 12.66 -3.88
C ARG A 424 -7.54 13.13 -4.20
N SER A 425 -8.47 12.19 -4.40
CA SER A 425 -9.90 12.51 -4.64
C SER A 425 -10.50 13.33 -3.51
N PHE A 426 -10.30 12.91 -2.26
CA PHE A 426 -10.74 13.63 -1.06
C PHE A 426 -10.13 15.03 -0.98
N ARG A 427 -8.82 15.18 -1.22
CA ARG A 427 -8.16 16.49 -1.15
C ARG A 427 -8.70 17.45 -2.21
N ILE A 428 -8.94 16.98 -3.43
CA ILE A 428 -9.57 17.78 -4.49
C ILE A 428 -11.01 18.16 -4.10
N ALA A 429 -11.79 17.23 -3.54
CA ALA A 429 -13.14 17.52 -3.04
C ALA A 429 -13.16 18.56 -1.89
N GLN A 430 -12.15 18.58 -1.03
CA GLN A 430 -11.96 19.66 -0.04
C GLN A 430 -11.65 21.01 -0.71
N MET A 431 -10.73 21.04 -1.69
CA MET A 431 -10.37 22.26 -2.43
C MET A 431 -11.56 22.85 -3.18
N LEU A 432 -12.44 22.00 -3.70
CA LEU A 432 -13.72 22.35 -4.33
C LEU A 432 -14.86 22.66 -3.34
N ARG A 433 -14.61 22.54 -2.03
CA ARG A 433 -15.61 22.70 -0.94
C ARG A 433 -16.86 21.82 -1.09
N LEU A 434 -16.73 20.60 -1.63
CA LEU A 434 -17.88 19.70 -1.83
C LEU A 434 -18.57 19.25 -0.53
N HIS A 435 -17.91 19.47 0.62
CA HIS A 435 -18.42 19.21 1.97
C HIS A 435 -19.29 20.36 2.54
N GLN A 436 -19.32 21.52 1.87
CA GLN A 436 -20.02 22.73 2.33
C GLN A 436 -20.90 23.35 1.22
N LEU A 437 -21.46 22.51 0.34
CA LEU A 437 -22.21 22.97 -0.83
C LEU A 437 -23.51 23.71 -0.49
N ASP A 438 -24.12 23.38 0.65
CA ASP A 438 -25.44 23.87 1.05
C ASP A 438 -25.40 24.80 2.28
N GLY A 439 -24.20 25.18 2.73
CA GLY A 439 -23.98 26.12 3.85
C GLY A 439 -24.38 27.58 3.54
N GLU A 440 -24.26 28.44 4.55
CA GLU A 440 -24.60 29.88 4.46
C GLU A 440 -23.51 30.68 3.73
N VAL A 441 -23.59 30.72 2.39
CA VAL A 441 -22.78 31.64 1.56
C VAL A 441 -23.68 32.36 0.54
N SER A 442 -23.81 33.68 0.73
CA SER A 442 -24.29 34.77 -0.16
C SER A 442 -25.58 34.61 -1.02
N PRO A 443 -26.42 35.65 -1.11
CA PRO A 443 -27.73 35.58 -1.80
C PRO A 443 -27.68 35.34 -3.31
N ASN A 444 -26.56 35.67 -4.00
CA ASN A 444 -26.41 35.40 -5.44
C ASN A 444 -26.30 33.90 -5.78
N VAL A 445 -26.25 33.02 -4.78
CA VAL A 445 -26.08 31.56 -4.97
C VAL A 445 -27.42 30.84 -5.25
N ALA A 446 -28.57 31.53 -5.14
CA ALA A 446 -29.89 30.92 -5.39
C ALA A 446 -30.04 30.35 -6.83
N GLU A 447 -29.52 31.04 -7.85
CA GLU A 447 -29.50 30.52 -9.23
C GLU A 447 -28.50 29.36 -9.42
N THR A 448 -27.45 29.30 -8.60
CA THR A 448 -26.48 28.20 -8.62
C THR A 448 -26.99 26.95 -7.90
N LYS A 449 -27.87 27.10 -6.90
CA LYS A 449 -28.47 26.00 -6.12
C LYS A 449 -29.41 25.08 -6.91
N ASN A 450 -29.97 25.59 -8.01
CA ASN A 450 -30.88 24.83 -8.89
C ASN A 450 -30.19 24.23 -10.12
N ARG A 451 -28.85 24.24 -10.19
CA ARG A 451 -28.11 23.63 -11.31
C ARG A 451 -28.07 22.10 -11.16
N PRO A 452 -28.44 21.32 -12.18
CA PRO A 452 -28.32 19.86 -12.13
C PRO A 452 -26.90 19.35 -11.85
N GLU A 453 -25.87 20.14 -12.19
CA GLU A 453 -24.47 19.85 -11.87
C GLU A 453 -24.17 19.85 -10.35
N LEU A 454 -25.00 20.51 -9.53
CA LEU A 454 -24.80 20.54 -8.08
C LEU A 454 -25.06 19.17 -7.46
N GLU A 455 -26.01 18.39 -7.98
CA GLU A 455 -26.29 17.06 -7.44
C GLU A 455 -25.19 16.05 -7.81
N GLU A 456 -24.53 16.20 -8.97
CA GLU A 456 -23.29 15.47 -9.28
C GLU A 456 -22.18 15.80 -8.26
N ALA A 457 -22.07 17.07 -7.86
CA ALA A 457 -21.12 17.51 -6.84
C ALA A 457 -21.43 16.94 -5.45
N ARG A 458 -22.71 16.97 -5.01
CA ARG A 458 -23.16 16.31 -3.76
C ARG A 458 -22.88 14.83 -3.78
N ARG A 459 -23.27 14.13 -4.85
CA ARG A 459 -23.07 12.68 -4.97
C ARG A 459 -21.59 12.31 -5.03
N THR A 460 -20.74 13.12 -5.67
CA THR A 460 -19.28 12.94 -5.63
C THR A 460 -18.75 13.01 -4.21
N TRP A 461 -19.16 14.01 -3.42
CA TRP A 461 -18.82 14.08 -1.99
C TRP A 461 -19.26 12.84 -1.22
N TRP A 462 -20.51 12.40 -1.40
CA TRP A 462 -21.05 11.26 -0.68
C TRP A 462 -20.46 9.91 -1.08
N VAL A 463 -19.99 9.74 -2.33
CA VAL A 463 -19.22 8.55 -2.75
C VAL A 463 -17.86 8.53 -2.06
N ILE A 464 -17.14 9.66 -2.02
CA ILE A 464 -15.86 9.79 -1.31
C ILE A 464 -16.06 9.52 0.19
N PHE A 465 -17.11 10.09 0.78
CA PHE A 465 -17.50 9.86 2.18
C PHE A 465 -17.76 8.38 2.49
N CYS A 466 -18.57 7.70 1.68
CA CYS A 466 -18.80 6.26 1.83
C CYS A 466 -17.49 5.47 1.77
N SER A 467 -16.61 5.83 0.83
CA SER A 467 -15.32 5.16 0.62
C SER A 467 -14.39 5.34 1.83
N ASP A 468 -14.24 6.58 2.34
CA ASP A 468 -13.49 6.91 3.55
C ASP A 468 -14.04 6.11 4.75
N ARG A 469 -15.36 6.17 5.01
CA ARG A 469 -16.02 5.46 6.12
C ARG A 469 -15.86 3.93 6.05
N PHE A 470 -16.00 3.32 4.88
CA PHE A 470 -15.85 1.86 4.75
C PHE A 470 -14.39 1.39 4.81
N VAL A 471 -13.45 2.13 4.21
CA VAL A 471 -12.02 1.83 4.31
C VAL A 471 -11.58 1.99 5.76
N SER A 472 -11.71 3.18 6.35
CA SER A 472 -11.34 3.44 7.75
C SER A 472 -12.08 2.55 8.75
N GLY A 473 -13.32 2.15 8.49
CA GLY A 473 -14.05 1.20 9.34
C GLY A 473 -13.58 -0.26 9.25
N SER A 474 -12.99 -0.67 8.12
CA SER A 474 -12.50 -2.05 7.89
C SER A 474 -11.00 -2.22 8.15
N THR A 475 -10.20 -1.16 7.93
CA THR A 475 -8.75 -1.11 8.22
C THR A 475 -8.46 -0.51 9.60
N GLY A 476 -9.45 0.15 10.21
CA GLY A 476 -9.32 0.91 11.45
C GLY A 476 -8.32 2.06 11.42
N TRP A 477 -7.86 2.45 10.23
CA TRP A 477 -7.17 3.72 10.04
C TRP A 477 -8.13 4.87 10.38
N PRO A 478 -7.63 6.03 10.86
CA PRO A 478 -8.48 7.21 11.04
C PRO A 478 -9.23 7.58 9.76
N ALA A 479 -10.47 8.05 9.89
CA ALA A 479 -11.17 8.70 8.79
C ALA A 479 -10.48 10.02 8.41
N MET A 480 -10.41 10.32 7.11
CA MET A 480 -9.92 11.60 6.62
C MET A 480 -10.94 12.72 6.78
N ILE A 481 -12.24 12.38 6.77
CA ILE A 481 -13.35 13.34 6.87
C ILE A 481 -13.79 13.45 8.34
N ASN A 482 -13.92 14.68 8.85
CA ASN A 482 -14.67 14.95 10.08
C ASN A 482 -16.17 15.16 9.75
N ASP A 483 -17.06 14.59 10.56
CA ASP A 483 -18.51 14.70 10.34
C ASP A 483 -19.03 16.13 10.63
N ASP A 484 -18.39 16.87 11.56
CA ASP A 484 -18.80 18.23 11.96
C ASP A 484 -18.56 19.29 10.86
N ASP A 485 -17.65 19.03 9.93
CA ASP A 485 -17.33 19.96 8.83
C ASP A 485 -18.38 19.95 7.69
N ILE A 486 -19.34 19.01 7.75
CA ILE A 486 -20.27 18.71 6.65
C ILE A 486 -21.53 19.57 6.73
N SER A 487 -21.69 20.46 5.75
CA SER A 487 -22.93 21.22 5.48
C SER A 487 -23.43 21.04 4.04
N THR A 488 -23.21 19.86 3.47
CA THR A 488 -23.82 19.38 2.22
C THR A 488 -25.05 18.52 2.54
N PHE A 489 -26.15 18.68 1.79
CA PHE A 489 -27.34 17.84 1.93
C PHE A 489 -27.10 16.39 1.47
N LEU A 490 -27.81 15.42 2.05
CA LEU A 490 -27.78 14.01 1.62
C LEU A 490 -28.24 13.85 0.15
N PRO A 491 -27.81 12.80 -0.57
CA PRO A 491 -28.15 12.62 -1.98
C PRO A 491 -29.66 12.56 -2.25
N ALA A 492 -30.09 13.17 -3.35
CA ALA A 492 -31.44 13.06 -3.90
C ALA A 492 -31.74 11.63 -4.42
N SER A 493 -33.02 11.36 -4.73
CA SER A 493 -33.44 10.15 -5.44
C SER A 493 -32.76 10.00 -6.81
N GLU A 494 -32.80 8.80 -7.38
CA GLU A 494 -32.20 8.55 -8.70
C GLU A 494 -33.05 9.19 -9.80
N GLU A 495 -34.37 9.20 -9.59
CA GLU A 495 -35.38 9.82 -10.41
C GLU A 495 -35.16 11.34 -10.50
N ALA A 496 -34.91 12.01 -9.36
CA ALA A 496 -34.55 13.43 -9.31
C ALA A 496 -33.20 13.71 -10.00
N PHE A 497 -32.19 12.86 -9.74
CA PHE A 497 -30.84 13.03 -10.28
C PHE A 497 -30.80 12.92 -11.82
N GLU A 498 -31.40 11.88 -12.42
CA GLU A 498 -31.39 11.70 -13.87
C GLU A 498 -32.36 12.65 -14.60
N SER A 499 -33.47 13.07 -13.97
CA SER A 499 -34.35 14.10 -14.53
C SER A 499 -33.79 15.52 -14.39
N GLY A 500 -32.77 15.73 -13.54
CA GLY A 500 -32.21 17.05 -13.23
C GLY A 500 -33.14 17.93 -12.38
N VAL A 501 -34.16 17.35 -11.74
CA VAL A 501 -35.10 18.06 -10.86
C VAL A 501 -34.52 18.13 -9.44
N GLY A 502 -34.54 19.32 -8.83
CA GLY A 502 -34.09 19.49 -7.45
C GLY A 502 -35.01 18.81 -6.44
N GLU A 503 -34.45 18.01 -5.53
CA GLU A 503 -35.14 17.38 -4.41
C GLU A 503 -34.63 17.96 -3.09
N SER A 504 -35.53 18.16 -2.11
CA SER A 504 -35.15 18.62 -0.77
C SER A 504 -34.85 17.44 0.14
N THR A 505 -33.62 17.37 0.64
CA THR A 505 -33.12 16.28 1.48
C THR A 505 -32.55 16.79 2.82
N GLY A 506 -32.30 15.88 3.76
CA GLY A 506 -31.79 16.22 5.10
C GLY A 506 -30.25 16.31 5.18
N PHE A 507 -29.75 16.85 6.29
CA PHE A 507 -28.34 16.70 6.69
C PHE A 507 -28.12 15.36 7.43
N LEU A 508 -26.88 14.85 7.39
CA LEU A 508 -26.47 13.56 7.97
C LEU A 508 -27.01 13.35 9.40
N GLY A 509 -26.53 14.12 10.37
CA GLY A 509 -26.89 13.96 11.79
C GLY A 509 -28.36 14.24 12.15
N LYS A 510 -29.11 14.95 11.29
CA LYS A 510 -30.53 15.26 11.54
C LYS A 510 -31.49 14.21 10.98
N THR A 511 -31.06 13.36 10.04
CA THR A 511 -31.99 12.52 9.26
C THR A 511 -32.54 11.33 10.06
N LEU A 512 -31.71 10.67 10.87
CA LEU A 512 -32.16 9.60 11.77
C LEU A 512 -32.98 10.16 12.95
N GLN A 513 -32.58 11.31 13.49
CA GLN A 513 -33.29 11.99 14.58
C GLN A 513 -34.68 12.53 14.18
N ALA A 514 -34.84 12.99 12.93
CA ALA A 514 -36.10 13.53 12.42
C ALA A 514 -37.14 12.42 12.20
N ARG A 515 -38.30 12.51 12.89
CA ARG A 515 -39.34 11.47 12.90
C ARG A 515 -40.04 11.20 11.54
N CYS A 516 -39.96 12.12 10.59
CA CYS A 516 -40.80 12.09 9.37
C CYS A 516 -40.03 12.15 8.04
N ASN A 517 -38.69 12.21 8.05
CA ASN A 517 -37.93 12.38 6.82
C ASN A 517 -37.75 11.05 6.09
N LYS A 518 -38.30 10.93 4.88
CA LYS A 518 -37.86 9.94 3.89
C LYS A 518 -36.47 10.35 3.39
N TYR A 519 -35.67 9.38 2.94
CA TYR A 519 -34.34 9.60 2.36
C TYR A 519 -34.18 8.70 1.11
N SER A 520 -33.23 9.03 0.24
CA SER A 520 -33.00 8.28 -0.99
C SER A 520 -32.27 6.94 -0.76
N SER A 521 -32.26 6.07 -1.78
CA SER A 521 -31.50 4.80 -1.74
C SER A 521 -30.01 5.03 -1.49
N PHE A 522 -29.42 6.08 -2.08
CA PHE A 522 -28.01 6.39 -1.88
C PHE A 522 -27.76 7.04 -0.50
N ALA A 523 -28.68 7.89 -0.02
CA ALA A 523 -28.63 8.40 1.35
C ALA A 523 -28.71 7.27 2.40
N GLY A 524 -29.47 6.19 2.14
CA GLY A 524 -29.47 5.00 3.00
C GLY A 524 -28.11 4.33 3.12
N ARG A 525 -27.36 4.24 2.02
CA ARG A 525 -25.97 3.73 2.01
C ARG A 525 -24.99 4.66 2.72
N VAL A 526 -25.18 5.98 2.60
CA VAL A 526 -24.40 6.99 3.35
C VAL A 526 -24.61 6.81 4.86
N LEU A 527 -25.86 6.64 5.30
CA LEU A 527 -26.19 6.41 6.71
C LEU A 527 -25.61 5.08 7.22
N ALA A 528 -25.69 4.01 6.43
CA ALA A 528 -25.06 2.72 6.76
C ALA A 528 -23.52 2.85 6.88
N ALA A 529 -22.86 3.60 5.99
CA ALA A 529 -21.42 3.85 6.05
C ALA A 529 -21.02 4.64 7.31
N HIS A 530 -21.79 5.67 7.66
CA HIS A 530 -21.59 6.47 8.87
C HIS A 530 -21.72 5.61 10.14
N LEU A 531 -22.79 4.82 10.27
CA LEU A 531 -22.98 3.95 11.44
C LEU A 531 -21.95 2.81 11.50
N PHE A 532 -21.52 2.26 10.36
CA PHE A 532 -20.42 1.28 10.31
C PHE A 532 -19.14 1.86 10.91
N TYR A 533 -18.72 3.04 10.46
CA TYR A 533 -17.53 3.71 10.99
C TYR A 533 -17.69 4.14 12.47
N GLN A 534 -18.86 4.62 12.88
CA GLN A 534 -19.12 4.90 14.30
C GLN A 534 -19.00 3.64 15.17
N SER A 535 -19.48 2.49 14.69
CA SER A 535 -19.29 1.21 15.39
C SER A 535 -17.81 0.87 15.52
N ALA A 536 -17.03 1.00 14.43
CA ALA A 536 -15.59 0.73 14.43
C ALA A 536 -14.84 1.65 15.41
N LYS A 537 -15.13 2.96 15.39
CA LYS A 537 -14.59 3.94 16.35
C LYS A 537 -14.95 3.57 17.80
N HIS A 538 -16.20 3.20 18.06
CA HIS A 538 -16.65 2.74 19.38
C HIS A 538 -15.93 1.45 19.84
N VAL A 539 -15.64 0.52 18.92
CA VAL A 539 -14.89 -0.71 19.24
C VAL A 539 -13.42 -0.41 19.54
N SER A 540 -12.81 0.55 18.82
CA SER A 540 -11.38 0.94 18.91
C SER A 540 -11.03 1.95 20.00
N GLU A 541 -11.99 2.67 20.57
CA GLU A 541 -11.70 3.68 21.60
C GLU A 541 -11.13 3.05 22.89
N PRO A 542 -10.17 3.72 23.58
CA PRO A 542 -9.56 3.18 24.79
C PRO A 542 -10.60 2.91 25.89
N LEU A 543 -10.53 1.72 26.50
CA LEU A 543 -11.45 1.25 27.55
C LEU A 543 -11.21 1.91 28.93
N LEU A 544 -10.70 3.15 28.94
CA LEU A 544 -10.34 3.95 30.11
C LEU A 544 -11.54 4.75 30.67
N ASP A 545 -12.73 4.16 30.60
CA ASP A 545 -13.93 4.73 31.23
C ASP A 545 -14.04 4.20 32.66
N GLU A 546 -13.74 5.06 33.64
CA GLU A 546 -13.86 4.76 35.07
C GLU A 546 -15.28 4.33 35.49
N HIS A 547 -16.29 4.68 34.67
CA HIS A 547 -17.70 4.38 34.90
C HIS A 547 -18.23 3.24 34.01
N ALA A 548 -17.36 2.47 33.34
CA ALA A 548 -17.77 1.40 32.41
C ALA A 548 -18.63 0.28 33.05
N THR A 549 -18.57 0.13 34.38
CA THR A 549 -19.43 -0.80 35.15
C THR A 549 -20.87 -0.28 35.34
N ASP A 550 -21.10 1.03 35.17
CA ASP A 550 -22.44 1.59 35.13
C ASP A 550 -23.07 1.36 33.75
N ILE A 551 -23.86 0.30 33.65
CA ILE A 551 -24.60 -0.10 32.44
C ILE A 551 -25.61 0.98 31.98
N ARG A 552 -26.03 1.91 32.86
CA ARG A 552 -27.02 2.95 32.55
C ARG A 552 -26.39 4.26 32.10
N ASN A 553 -25.33 4.70 32.78
CA ASN A 553 -24.74 6.03 32.58
C ASN A 553 -23.28 6.00 32.09
N GLY A 554 -22.63 4.84 32.05
CA GLY A 554 -21.27 4.69 31.52
C GLY A 554 -21.18 5.14 30.06
N SER A 555 -20.07 5.78 29.70
CA SER A 555 -19.92 6.39 28.37
C SER A 555 -19.89 5.34 27.27
N PHE A 556 -19.35 4.16 27.55
CA PHE A 556 -19.37 3.01 26.64
C PHE A 556 -20.81 2.58 26.32
N TRP A 557 -21.61 2.28 27.34
CA TRP A 557 -22.98 1.77 27.20
C TRP A 557 -23.93 2.81 26.61
N THR A 558 -23.74 4.09 26.95
CA THR A 558 -24.50 5.20 26.37
C THR A 558 -24.27 5.28 24.86
N ARG A 559 -23.01 5.30 24.40
CA ARG A 559 -22.66 5.34 22.97
C ARG A 559 -23.10 4.08 22.23
N HIS A 560 -22.90 2.91 22.83
CA HIS A 560 -23.37 1.63 22.29
C HIS A 560 -24.88 1.66 22.03
N THR A 561 -25.66 2.12 23.01
CA THR A 561 -27.12 2.22 22.93
C THR A 561 -27.57 3.25 21.90
N MET A 562 -26.86 4.38 21.76
CA MET A 562 -27.13 5.36 20.70
C MET A 562 -26.97 4.71 19.31
N ILE A 563 -25.85 4.03 19.05
CA ILE A 563 -25.58 3.41 17.75
C ILE A 563 -26.58 2.26 17.46
N ASP A 564 -26.94 1.42 18.45
CA ASP A 564 -27.94 0.35 18.26
C ASP A 564 -29.35 0.91 17.98
N ASN A 565 -29.73 2.03 18.61
CA ASN A 565 -30.99 2.72 18.34
C ASN A 565 -31.01 3.36 16.93
N ASP A 566 -29.89 3.95 16.50
CA ASP A 566 -29.77 4.54 15.16
C ASP A 566 -29.76 3.47 14.06
N LEU A 567 -29.14 2.31 14.30
CA LEU A 567 -29.21 1.13 13.41
C LEU A 567 -30.63 0.57 13.32
N ALA A 568 -31.34 0.43 14.44
CA ALA A 568 -32.73 0.02 14.46
C ALA A 568 -33.63 1.02 13.70
N THR A 569 -33.39 2.32 13.90
CA THR A 569 -34.10 3.41 13.20
C THR A 569 -33.84 3.39 11.69
N LEU A 570 -32.60 3.12 11.27
CA LEU A 570 -32.21 2.97 9.87
C LEU A 570 -32.91 1.77 9.21
N LEU A 571 -32.93 0.60 9.86
CA LEU A 571 -33.65 -0.60 9.38
C LEU A 571 -35.15 -0.36 9.25
N MET A 572 -35.79 0.21 10.29
CA MET A 572 -37.24 0.46 10.29
C MET A 572 -37.69 1.47 9.23
N ARG A 573 -36.78 2.32 8.72
CA ARG A 573 -37.09 3.42 7.79
C ARG A 573 -36.53 3.22 6.38
N LEU A 574 -36.02 2.04 6.06
CA LEU A 574 -35.49 1.73 4.73
C LEU A 574 -36.51 2.09 3.62
N PRO A 575 -36.11 2.92 2.63
CA PRO A 575 -36.88 3.19 1.43
C PRO A 575 -37.28 1.90 0.70
N GLU A 576 -38.36 1.94 -0.07
CA GLU A 576 -38.93 0.75 -0.73
C GLU A 576 -37.91 0.02 -1.63
N ASN A 577 -37.02 0.76 -2.29
CA ASN A 577 -35.95 0.22 -3.14
C ASN A 577 -34.69 -0.27 -2.37
N LEU A 578 -34.71 -0.20 -1.03
CA LEU A 578 -33.74 -0.85 -0.13
C LEU A 578 -34.37 -1.98 0.70
N GLN A 579 -35.69 -2.19 0.63
CA GLN A 579 -36.36 -3.23 1.41
C GLN A 579 -36.17 -4.62 0.79
N LEU A 580 -35.64 -5.56 1.58
CA LEU A 580 -35.59 -6.98 1.21
C LEU A 580 -36.82 -7.72 1.78
N PRO A 581 -37.30 -8.79 1.13
CA PRO A 581 -36.80 -9.38 -0.12
C PRO A 581 -37.26 -8.65 -1.40
N LYS A 582 -38.10 -7.60 -1.30
CA LYS A 582 -38.70 -6.91 -2.48
C LYS A 582 -37.66 -6.42 -3.49
N SER A 583 -36.50 -5.97 -3.04
CA SER A 583 -35.43 -5.41 -3.87
C SER A 583 -34.18 -6.29 -3.98
N LEU A 584 -34.30 -7.62 -3.90
CA LEU A 584 -33.16 -8.56 -4.06
C LEU A 584 -32.36 -8.37 -5.36
N GLN A 585 -32.97 -7.87 -6.43
CA GLN A 585 -32.28 -7.56 -7.70
C GLN A 585 -31.53 -6.22 -7.67
N CYS A 586 -31.69 -5.40 -6.63
CA CYS A 586 -30.98 -4.13 -6.48
C CYS A 586 -29.68 -4.34 -5.70
N GLN A 587 -28.54 -4.25 -6.38
CA GLN A 587 -27.21 -4.40 -5.75
C GLN A 587 -26.95 -3.38 -4.62
N ASN A 588 -27.53 -2.17 -4.69
CA ASN A 588 -27.45 -1.20 -3.60
C ASN A 588 -28.27 -1.62 -2.37
N ALA A 589 -29.41 -2.31 -2.55
CA ALA A 589 -30.20 -2.88 -1.47
C ALA A 589 -29.45 -4.02 -0.77
N LEU A 590 -28.92 -4.97 -1.54
CA LEU A 590 -28.08 -6.06 -1.03
C LEU A 590 -26.91 -5.51 -0.21
N PHE A 591 -26.12 -4.61 -0.78
CA PHE A 591 -24.96 -4.02 -0.11
C PHE A 591 -25.35 -3.27 1.17
N THR A 592 -26.40 -2.44 1.13
CA THR A 592 -26.80 -1.63 2.28
C THR A 592 -27.31 -2.50 3.44
N ASN A 593 -28.17 -3.49 3.17
CA ASN A 593 -28.67 -4.39 4.23
C ASN A 593 -27.54 -5.23 4.83
N ILE A 594 -26.69 -5.84 3.99
CA ILE A 594 -25.54 -6.62 4.48
C ILE A 594 -24.63 -5.76 5.36
N MET A 595 -24.27 -4.54 4.94
CA MET A 595 -23.44 -3.65 5.77
C MET A 595 -24.10 -3.22 7.08
N ILE A 596 -25.43 -3.05 7.12
CA ILE A 596 -26.15 -2.76 8.38
C ILE A 596 -26.05 -3.97 9.33
N HIS A 597 -26.30 -5.19 8.84
CA HIS A 597 -26.17 -6.40 9.67
C HIS A 597 -24.72 -6.66 10.10
N THR A 598 -23.73 -6.42 9.24
CA THR A 598 -22.30 -6.44 9.59
C THR A 598 -21.99 -5.45 10.71
N THR A 599 -22.57 -4.24 10.66
CA THR A 599 -22.43 -3.24 11.71
C THR A 599 -23.03 -3.72 13.04
N ILE A 600 -24.23 -4.32 13.02
CA ILE A 600 -24.86 -4.90 14.22
C ILE A 600 -23.97 -6.00 14.82
N ILE A 601 -23.32 -6.82 13.98
CA ILE A 601 -22.37 -7.85 14.43
C ILE A 601 -21.14 -7.24 15.10
N CYS A 602 -20.49 -6.26 14.46
CA CYS A 602 -19.32 -5.60 15.03
C CYS A 602 -19.64 -4.87 16.35
N LEU A 603 -20.76 -4.15 16.41
CA LEU A 603 -21.22 -3.44 17.60
C LEU A 603 -21.48 -4.40 18.77
N ASN A 604 -22.27 -5.45 18.57
CA ASN A 604 -22.63 -6.37 19.65
C ASN A 604 -21.45 -7.26 20.11
N ARG A 605 -20.46 -7.51 19.26
CA ARG A 605 -19.18 -8.14 19.68
C ARG A 605 -18.42 -7.26 20.67
N ALA A 606 -18.41 -5.94 20.50
CA ALA A 606 -17.81 -5.02 21.46
C ALA A 606 -18.49 -5.12 22.84
N ALA A 607 -19.84 -5.13 22.88
CA ALA A 607 -20.59 -5.31 24.13
C ALA A 607 -20.31 -6.65 24.81
N ILE A 608 -20.20 -7.76 24.06
CA ILE A 608 -19.83 -9.07 24.65
C ILE A 608 -18.43 -9.03 25.24
N ARG A 609 -17.44 -8.48 24.51
CA ARG A 609 -16.07 -8.32 25.00
C ARG A 609 -16.03 -7.52 26.30
N GLU A 610 -16.75 -6.40 26.34
CA GLU A 610 -16.78 -5.51 27.51
C GLU A 610 -17.54 -6.12 28.70
N THR A 611 -18.65 -6.84 28.43
CA THR A 611 -19.37 -7.62 29.45
C THR A 611 -18.47 -8.67 30.09
N ARG A 612 -17.66 -9.37 29.29
CA ARG A 612 -16.67 -10.35 29.77
C ARG A 612 -15.55 -9.67 30.57
N ARG A 613 -14.98 -8.57 30.06
CA ARG A 613 -13.90 -7.80 30.71
C ARG A 613 -14.28 -7.30 32.11
N LEU A 614 -15.52 -6.83 32.26
CA LEU A 614 -16.04 -6.24 33.50
C LEU A 614 -16.84 -7.23 34.37
N ALA A 615 -16.87 -8.52 34.01
CA ALA A 615 -17.64 -9.56 34.69
C ALA A 615 -19.13 -9.20 34.93
N LEU A 616 -19.74 -8.50 33.97
CA LEU A 616 -21.12 -8.00 34.07
C LEU A 616 -22.16 -9.12 33.86
N PRO A 617 -23.44 -8.91 34.27
CA PRO A 617 -24.46 -9.96 34.24
C PRO A 617 -24.65 -10.65 32.89
N SER A 618 -24.72 -11.99 32.90
CA SER A 618 -24.87 -12.82 31.69
C SER A 618 -26.09 -12.48 30.84
N SER A 619 -27.12 -11.84 31.40
CA SER A 619 -28.29 -11.35 30.67
C SER A 619 -27.96 -10.30 29.60
N LEU A 620 -26.90 -9.51 29.78
CA LEU A 620 -26.39 -8.56 28.78
C LEU A 620 -25.69 -9.32 27.65
N MET A 621 -24.80 -10.26 27.99
CA MET A 621 -24.12 -11.11 27.02
C MET A 621 -25.12 -11.88 26.16
N ASN A 622 -26.12 -12.52 26.77
CA ASN A 622 -27.15 -13.29 26.07
C ASN A 622 -27.97 -12.41 25.10
N ARG A 623 -28.28 -11.15 25.47
CA ARG A 623 -28.97 -10.20 24.60
C ARG A 623 -28.12 -9.87 23.37
N SER A 624 -26.83 -9.54 23.57
CA SER A 624 -25.94 -9.25 22.45
C SER A 624 -25.69 -10.48 21.59
N GLN A 625 -25.54 -11.68 22.16
CA GLN A 625 -25.44 -12.94 21.39
C GLN A 625 -26.68 -13.19 20.51
N ALA A 626 -27.89 -12.93 21.02
CA ALA A 626 -29.12 -13.04 20.23
C ALA A 626 -29.14 -12.04 19.06
N ARG A 627 -28.71 -10.78 19.28
CA ARG A 627 -28.55 -9.77 18.23
C ARG A 627 -27.53 -10.20 17.16
N LEU A 628 -26.40 -10.79 17.56
CA LEU A 628 -25.39 -11.33 16.65
C LEU A 628 -25.97 -12.43 15.76
N MET A 629 -26.65 -13.41 16.37
CA MET A 629 -27.20 -14.55 15.65
C MET A 629 -28.23 -14.11 14.62
N SER A 630 -29.20 -13.27 15.01
CA SER A 630 -30.20 -12.75 14.07
C SER A 630 -29.56 -11.97 12.90
N ALA A 631 -28.54 -11.16 13.15
CA ALA A 631 -27.84 -10.44 12.08
C ALA A 631 -27.03 -11.37 11.15
N ALA A 632 -26.43 -12.43 11.68
CA ALA A 632 -25.72 -13.43 10.88
C ALA A 632 -26.68 -14.32 10.06
N GLU A 633 -27.88 -14.58 10.57
CA GLU A 633 -28.96 -15.28 9.87
C GLU A 633 -29.51 -14.42 8.72
N GLU A 634 -29.71 -13.12 8.92
CA GLU A 634 -30.13 -12.21 7.84
C GLU A 634 -29.06 -12.10 6.74
N ILE A 635 -27.77 -11.96 7.07
CA ILE A 635 -26.69 -11.98 6.05
C ILE A 635 -26.72 -13.30 5.28
N PHE A 636 -26.82 -14.43 5.99
CA PHE A 636 -26.91 -15.75 5.36
C PHE A 636 -28.11 -15.88 4.42
N ASN A 637 -29.29 -15.45 4.86
CA ASN A 637 -30.52 -15.49 4.05
C ASN A 637 -30.38 -14.60 2.81
N ILE A 638 -29.87 -13.37 2.95
CA ILE A 638 -29.64 -12.47 1.80
C ILE A 638 -28.69 -13.12 0.80
N LEU A 639 -27.54 -13.62 1.25
CA LEU A 639 -26.54 -14.25 0.38
C LEU A 639 -27.05 -15.50 -0.34
N ARG A 640 -27.98 -16.25 0.27
CA ARG A 640 -28.61 -17.44 -0.34
C ARG A 640 -29.56 -17.09 -1.50
N GLU A 641 -30.18 -15.91 -1.46
CA GLU A 641 -31.16 -15.48 -2.48
C GLU A 641 -30.52 -14.63 -3.61
N ILE A 642 -29.20 -14.39 -3.59
CA ILE A 642 -28.49 -13.65 -4.65
C ILE A 642 -28.30 -14.55 -5.89
N SER A 643 -28.82 -14.09 -7.04
CA SER A 643 -28.66 -14.78 -8.32
C SER A 643 -27.36 -14.44 -9.07
N ASP A 644 -26.78 -13.25 -8.84
CA ASP A 644 -25.53 -12.78 -9.47
C ASP A 644 -24.42 -12.64 -8.42
N MET A 645 -23.79 -13.76 -8.09
CA MET A 645 -22.76 -13.84 -7.05
C MET A 645 -21.48 -13.12 -7.45
N ASP A 646 -21.00 -13.29 -8.69
CA ASP A 646 -19.82 -12.58 -9.19
C ASP A 646 -20.04 -11.05 -9.21
N GLY A 647 -21.23 -10.60 -9.63
CA GLY A 647 -21.62 -9.20 -9.61
C GLY A 647 -21.68 -8.61 -8.19
N ALA A 648 -22.27 -9.33 -7.23
CA ALA A 648 -22.36 -8.89 -5.84
C ALA A 648 -20.97 -8.83 -5.17
N PHE A 649 -20.21 -9.92 -5.19
CA PHE A 649 -18.94 -10.06 -4.46
C PHE A 649 -17.75 -9.38 -5.15
N SER A 650 -17.95 -8.76 -6.32
CA SER A 650 -17.02 -7.78 -6.89
C SER A 650 -16.78 -6.52 -6.04
N ASN A 651 -17.27 -6.48 -4.80
CA ASN A 651 -16.87 -5.57 -3.73
C ASN A 651 -16.34 -6.39 -2.52
N PRO A 652 -15.03 -6.32 -2.19
CA PRO A 652 -14.42 -7.09 -1.09
C PRO A 652 -15.09 -6.91 0.28
N LEU A 653 -15.81 -5.81 0.52
CA LEU A 653 -16.56 -5.58 1.77
C LEU A 653 -17.70 -6.60 1.98
N LEU A 654 -18.25 -7.20 0.92
CA LEU A 654 -19.25 -8.26 1.03
C LEU A 654 -18.62 -9.62 1.34
N GLU A 655 -17.40 -9.88 0.86
CA GLU A 655 -16.60 -11.06 1.25
C GLU A 655 -16.24 -10.98 2.74
N TYR A 656 -15.81 -9.81 3.20
CA TYR A 656 -15.60 -9.51 4.62
C TYR A 656 -16.89 -9.72 5.44
N SER A 657 -18.03 -9.23 4.96
CA SER A 657 -19.32 -9.39 5.64
C SER A 657 -19.75 -10.86 5.76
N ALA A 658 -19.52 -11.67 4.72
CA ALA A 658 -19.77 -13.12 4.76
C ALA A 658 -18.88 -13.82 5.79
N TYR A 659 -17.61 -13.44 5.90
CA TYR A 659 -16.70 -13.93 6.95
C TYR A 659 -17.12 -13.46 8.36
N VAL A 660 -17.56 -12.22 8.51
CA VAL A 660 -18.06 -11.65 9.77
C VAL A 660 -19.31 -12.38 10.27
N ALA A 661 -20.23 -12.75 9.38
CA ALA A 661 -21.37 -13.62 9.69
C ALA A 661 -20.93 -15.04 10.03
N SER A 662 -20.02 -15.64 9.24
CA SER A 662 -19.49 -16.99 9.47
C SER A 662 -18.89 -17.13 10.88
N SER A 663 -18.10 -16.15 11.31
CA SER A 663 -17.48 -16.12 12.63
C SER A 663 -18.45 -15.95 13.81
N VAL A 664 -19.76 -15.69 13.59
CA VAL A 664 -20.77 -15.80 14.65
C VAL A 664 -21.10 -17.26 14.93
N TYR A 665 -21.25 -18.08 13.88
CA TYR A 665 -21.54 -19.50 13.99
C TYR A 665 -20.37 -20.34 14.56
N LEU A 666 -19.14 -19.81 14.51
CA LEU A 666 -17.94 -20.41 15.12
C LEU A 666 -17.86 -20.20 16.66
N ASP A 667 -18.60 -19.26 17.25
CA ASP A 667 -18.51 -18.98 18.69
C ASP A 667 -19.21 -20.07 19.52
N LYS A 668 -18.39 -20.96 20.11
CA LYS A 668 -18.84 -22.05 20.99
C LYS A 668 -19.65 -21.59 22.21
N SER A 669 -19.60 -20.30 22.57
CA SER A 669 -20.42 -19.73 23.66
C SER A 669 -21.87 -19.44 23.27
N ILE A 670 -22.21 -19.49 21.97
CA ILE A 670 -23.59 -19.35 21.47
C ILE A 670 -24.21 -20.75 21.35
N GLY A 671 -24.62 -21.31 22.49
CA GLY A 671 -25.19 -22.65 22.56
C GLY A 671 -26.59 -22.75 21.93
N GLY A 672 -26.83 -23.80 21.12
CA GLY A 672 -28.20 -24.22 20.77
C GLY A 672 -28.37 -24.88 19.40
N LEU A 673 -27.61 -24.46 18.38
CA LEU A 673 -27.96 -24.70 16.96
C LEU A 673 -26.89 -25.42 16.14
N LYS A 674 -26.10 -26.33 16.75
CA LYS A 674 -24.95 -27.04 16.09
C LYS A 674 -25.19 -27.38 14.62
N ARG A 675 -26.22 -28.18 14.28
CA ARG A 675 -26.49 -28.60 12.89
C ARG A 675 -26.85 -27.46 11.92
N GLN A 676 -27.58 -26.44 12.38
CA GLN A 676 -27.95 -25.31 11.52
C GLN A 676 -26.76 -24.36 11.34
N ALA A 677 -25.98 -24.13 12.40
CA ALA A 677 -24.73 -23.38 12.35
C ALA A 677 -23.70 -24.07 11.43
N GLU A 678 -23.55 -25.40 11.56
CA GLU A 678 -22.72 -26.24 10.68
C GLU A 678 -23.15 -26.14 9.20
N PHE A 679 -24.45 -26.19 8.93
CA PHE A 679 -24.99 -26.00 7.57
C PHE A 679 -24.71 -24.59 7.03
N ASN A 680 -25.01 -23.55 7.82
CA ASN A 680 -24.79 -22.16 7.43
C ASN A 680 -23.30 -21.87 7.17
N LEU A 681 -22.41 -22.34 8.05
CA LEU A 681 -20.95 -22.27 7.88
C LEU A 681 -20.50 -22.97 6.60
N THR A 682 -20.94 -24.21 6.38
CA THR A 682 -20.58 -24.99 5.20
C THR A 682 -21.03 -24.30 3.92
N TYR A 683 -22.23 -23.71 3.90
CA TYR A 683 -22.75 -22.98 2.74
C TYR A 683 -21.99 -21.66 2.47
N LEU A 684 -21.70 -20.88 3.52
CA LEU A 684 -20.90 -19.65 3.41
C LEU A 684 -19.46 -19.96 2.94
N LEU A 685 -18.86 -21.03 3.42
CA LEU A 685 -17.56 -21.51 2.93
C LEU A 685 -17.62 -21.89 1.45
N HIS A 686 -18.65 -22.60 0.98
CA HIS A 686 -18.81 -22.91 -0.45
C HIS A 686 -18.95 -21.64 -1.31
N ILE A 687 -19.68 -20.62 -0.85
CA ILE A 687 -19.75 -19.31 -1.52
C ILE A 687 -18.35 -18.71 -1.65
N MET A 688 -17.59 -18.65 -0.56
CA MET A 688 -16.25 -18.05 -0.55
C MET A 688 -15.25 -18.85 -1.41
N ILE A 689 -15.36 -20.18 -1.45
CA ILE A 689 -14.59 -21.05 -2.36
C ILE A 689 -14.94 -20.76 -3.83
N ALA A 690 -16.23 -20.58 -4.18
CA ALA A 690 -16.62 -20.26 -5.55
C ALA A 690 -15.99 -18.94 -6.02
N LEU A 691 -16.04 -17.91 -5.17
CA LEU A 691 -15.47 -16.58 -5.39
C LEU A 691 -13.93 -16.56 -5.37
N SER A 692 -13.30 -17.50 -4.66
CA SER A 692 -11.84 -17.61 -4.56
C SER A 692 -11.13 -17.81 -5.91
N LYS A 693 -11.87 -18.22 -6.95
CA LYS A 693 -11.39 -18.38 -8.32
C LYS A 693 -11.06 -17.04 -8.98
N THR A 694 -11.85 -16.01 -8.69
CA THR A 694 -11.76 -14.67 -9.30
C THR A 694 -11.20 -13.62 -8.34
N ASN A 695 -11.32 -13.81 -7.02
CA ASN A 695 -10.80 -12.89 -6.00
C ASN A 695 -9.88 -13.60 -4.99
N ALA A 696 -8.68 -13.06 -4.77
CA ALA A 696 -7.74 -13.59 -3.78
C ALA A 696 -8.07 -13.16 -2.34
N VAL A 697 -8.87 -12.10 -2.13
CA VAL A 697 -9.42 -11.75 -0.81
C VAL A 697 -10.40 -12.83 -0.37
N ALA A 698 -11.39 -13.20 -1.20
CA ALA A 698 -12.22 -14.39 -1.00
C ALA A 698 -11.39 -15.66 -0.73
N ARG A 699 -10.30 -15.89 -1.47
CA ARG A 699 -9.40 -17.04 -1.25
C ARG A 699 -8.74 -17.02 0.13
N SER A 700 -8.22 -15.87 0.56
CA SER A 700 -7.62 -15.70 1.88
C SER A 700 -8.63 -15.93 3.00
N LEU A 701 -9.83 -15.35 2.87
CA LEU A 701 -10.90 -15.47 3.87
C LEU A 701 -11.52 -16.87 3.89
N ALA A 702 -11.60 -17.57 2.74
CA ALA A 702 -12.06 -18.96 2.66
C ALA A 702 -11.09 -19.91 3.36
N ASN A 703 -9.78 -19.72 3.16
CA ASN A 703 -8.75 -20.52 3.82
C ASN A 703 -8.78 -20.30 5.34
N GLN A 704 -8.88 -19.05 5.80
CA GLN A 704 -9.03 -18.73 7.23
C GLN A 704 -10.28 -19.40 7.84
N LEU A 705 -11.43 -19.28 7.17
CA LEU A 705 -12.68 -19.90 7.64
C LEU A 705 -12.58 -21.43 7.70
N ALA A 706 -11.93 -22.06 6.71
CA ALA A 706 -11.72 -23.51 6.70
C ALA A 706 -10.81 -23.97 7.85
N GLU A 707 -9.75 -23.22 8.16
CA GLU A 707 -8.88 -23.49 9.31
C GLU A 707 -9.62 -23.30 10.64
N ASP A 708 -10.40 -22.23 10.79
CA ASP A 708 -11.20 -21.99 11.99
C ASP A 708 -12.27 -23.07 12.21
N MET A 709 -12.94 -23.52 11.14
CA MET A 709 -13.89 -24.64 11.18
C MET A 709 -13.22 -25.95 11.62
N LYS A 710 -12.02 -26.24 11.11
CA LYS A 710 -11.23 -27.41 11.50
C LYS A 710 -10.81 -27.33 12.97
N ASN A 711 -10.39 -26.15 13.45
CA ASN A 711 -9.98 -25.92 14.84
C ASN A 711 -11.13 -26.10 15.85
N ILE A 712 -12.39 -25.89 15.45
CA ILE A 712 -13.53 -26.19 16.31
C ILE A 712 -14.00 -27.66 16.25
N GLY A 713 -13.40 -28.49 15.38
CA GLY A 713 -13.68 -29.92 15.23
C GLY A 713 -14.77 -30.24 14.21
N LEU A 714 -15.03 -29.36 13.24
CA LEU A 714 -15.90 -29.66 12.10
C LEU A 714 -15.09 -30.32 10.98
N ASP A 715 -15.72 -31.30 10.34
CA ASP A 715 -15.18 -32.03 9.20
C ASP A 715 -16.18 -31.95 8.03
N SER A 716 -15.68 -31.62 6.84
CA SER A 716 -16.49 -31.33 5.65
C SER A 716 -15.60 -31.30 4.42
N SER A 717 -16.04 -31.88 3.31
CA SER A 717 -15.30 -31.84 2.03
C SER A 717 -15.05 -30.41 1.53
N ALA A 718 -15.83 -29.41 1.97
CA ALA A 718 -15.59 -28.00 1.71
C ALA A 718 -14.29 -27.48 2.34
N ILE A 719 -13.94 -27.97 3.53
CA ILE A 719 -12.72 -27.61 4.25
C ILE A 719 -11.50 -28.13 3.48
N GLU A 720 -11.56 -29.36 3.00
CA GLU A 720 -10.50 -29.94 2.15
C GLU A 720 -10.33 -29.17 0.83
N LEU A 721 -11.45 -28.81 0.17
CA LEU A 721 -11.44 -28.04 -1.08
C LEU A 721 -10.84 -26.63 -0.92
N ALA A 722 -11.07 -25.97 0.22
CA ALA A 722 -10.42 -24.70 0.53
C ALA A 722 -8.91 -24.88 0.75
N ILE A 723 -8.51 -25.82 1.62
CA ILE A 723 -7.11 -26.04 2.01
C ILE A 723 -6.24 -26.53 0.83
N GLN A 724 -6.81 -27.26 -0.13
CA GLN A 724 -6.10 -27.71 -1.34
C GLN A 724 -5.89 -26.59 -2.38
N SER A 725 -6.53 -25.42 -2.22
CA SER A 725 -6.32 -24.26 -3.09
C SER A 725 -5.00 -23.57 -2.76
N PRO A 726 -4.08 -23.35 -3.72
CA PRO A 726 -2.78 -22.77 -3.45
C PRO A 726 -2.92 -21.37 -2.83
N MET A 727 -2.24 -21.16 -1.69
CA MET A 727 -2.25 -19.88 -0.98
C MET A 727 -1.89 -18.72 -1.91
N ALA A 728 -2.61 -17.61 -1.76
CA ALA A 728 -2.18 -16.34 -2.32
C ALA A 728 -0.81 -15.94 -1.73
N PRO A 729 0.08 -15.29 -2.51
CA PRO A 729 1.37 -14.85 -2.02
C PRO A 729 1.19 -13.75 -0.96
N ALA A 730 1.50 -14.11 0.29
CA ALA A 730 1.31 -13.33 1.52
C ALA A 730 -0.17 -13.01 1.89
N PRO A 731 -0.48 -12.83 3.20
CA PRO A 731 -1.73 -12.20 3.60
C PRO A 731 -1.83 -10.79 3.00
N VAL A 732 -3.04 -10.36 2.65
CA VAL A 732 -3.28 -8.96 2.24
C VAL A 732 -2.96 -8.05 3.43
N PRO A 733 -1.94 -7.16 3.38
CA PRO A 733 -1.38 -6.53 4.58
C PRO A 733 -2.34 -5.64 5.37
N LEU A 734 -3.46 -5.20 4.78
CA LEU A 734 -4.48 -4.42 5.51
C LEU A 734 -5.31 -5.23 6.50
N PHE A 735 -5.16 -6.56 6.52
CA PHE A 735 -6.00 -7.46 7.31
C PHE A 735 -5.20 -8.33 8.30
N THR A 736 -3.92 -8.01 8.53
CA THR A 736 -3.04 -8.73 9.47
C THR A 736 -2.07 -7.77 10.18
N ASN A 737 -2.49 -7.18 11.30
CA ASN A 737 -1.53 -6.70 12.30
C ASN A 737 -1.19 -7.84 13.27
N ASP A 738 0.11 -8.07 13.46
CA ASP A 738 0.67 -9.17 14.28
C ASP A 738 0.66 -8.86 15.80
N ASP A 739 0.32 -7.62 16.17
CA ASP A 739 0.26 -7.19 17.57
C ASP A 739 -1.02 -7.68 18.24
N SER A 740 -0.87 -8.68 19.11
CA SER A 740 -1.89 -9.28 20.00
C SER A 740 -2.64 -8.32 20.95
N ASN A 741 -2.42 -7.01 20.84
CA ASN A 741 -3.14 -5.95 21.55
C ASN A 741 -3.55 -4.77 20.66
N SER A 742 -3.29 -4.84 19.35
CA SER A 742 -3.81 -3.88 18.36
C SER A 742 -5.03 -4.49 17.68
N MET A 743 -6.05 -3.66 17.49
CA MET A 743 -7.27 -4.07 16.79
C MET A 743 -6.98 -4.21 15.28
N ILE A 744 -7.90 -4.83 14.54
CA ILE A 744 -7.83 -5.03 13.08
C ILE A 744 -6.69 -6.01 12.69
N LEU A 745 -6.88 -7.32 12.67
CA LEU A 745 -8.11 -8.08 12.41
C LEU A 745 -8.25 -9.31 13.32
N PHE A 746 -9.45 -9.89 13.33
CA PHE A 746 -9.86 -11.08 14.09
C PHE A 746 -9.87 -10.93 15.62
N CYS A 747 -11.07 -11.04 16.22
CA CYS A 747 -11.16 -11.52 17.60
C CYS A 747 -10.71 -12.98 17.60
N SER A 748 -9.49 -13.26 18.06
CA SER A 748 -9.08 -14.64 18.29
C SER A 748 -9.96 -15.24 19.40
N ASN A 749 -10.51 -16.42 19.13
CA ASN A 749 -11.13 -17.23 20.16
C ASN A 749 -10.02 -17.80 21.04
N GLN A 750 -9.56 -17.04 22.05
CA GLN A 750 -8.70 -17.59 23.10
C GLN A 750 -9.49 -18.58 23.97
N ASN A 751 -9.60 -19.81 23.47
CA ASN A 751 -9.83 -21.02 24.24
C ASN A 751 -8.53 -21.86 24.23
N HIS A 752 -7.43 -21.29 24.73
CA HIS A 752 -6.29 -22.12 25.12
C HIS A 752 -6.56 -22.71 26.50
N SER A 753 -6.97 -23.97 26.48
CA SER A 753 -7.08 -24.81 27.66
C SER A 753 -5.69 -25.05 28.28
N GLY A 754 -5.34 -24.26 29.28
CA GLY A 754 -4.16 -24.43 30.12
C GLY A 754 -4.57 -24.50 31.58
N SER A 755 -5.01 -25.68 32.05
CA SER A 755 -5.27 -25.93 33.46
C SER A 755 -3.96 -25.92 34.25
N GLN A 756 -3.73 -24.88 35.05
CA GLN A 756 -2.83 -24.93 36.20
C GLN A 756 -3.61 -24.53 37.45
N ASP A 757 -3.66 -25.46 38.40
CA ASP A 757 -4.25 -25.23 39.71
C ASP A 757 -3.49 -24.13 40.46
N VAL A 758 -4.21 -23.09 40.89
CA VAL A 758 -3.70 -22.12 41.85
C VAL A 758 -4.49 -22.28 43.14
N THR A 759 -3.91 -22.99 44.09
CA THR A 759 -4.43 -23.10 45.46
C THR A 759 -4.31 -21.77 46.20
N PRO A 760 -5.33 -21.33 46.95
CA PRO A 760 -5.26 -20.09 47.72
C PRO A 760 -4.58 -20.28 49.08
N MET A 761 -3.75 -19.32 49.48
CA MET A 761 -3.19 -19.16 50.83
C MET A 761 -3.20 -17.66 51.23
N PRO A 762 -3.22 -17.34 52.54
CA PRO A 762 -3.95 -16.19 53.09
C PRO A 762 -3.11 -14.91 53.31
N PRO A 763 -3.73 -13.79 53.72
CA PRO A 763 -3.06 -12.49 53.81
C PRO A 763 -2.49 -12.16 55.21
N ASP A 764 -1.27 -11.63 55.23
CA ASP A 764 -0.67 -10.86 56.33
C ASP A 764 0.08 -9.68 55.69
N SER A 765 -0.27 -8.41 55.92
CA SER A 765 -0.31 -7.59 57.14
C SER A 765 0.93 -6.68 57.29
N ARG A 766 0.67 -5.36 57.15
CA ARG A 766 1.39 -4.18 57.69
C ARG A 766 2.93 -4.29 57.91
N SER A 767 3.73 -3.33 57.40
CA SER A 767 3.81 -2.00 58.03
C SER A 767 4.80 -1.04 57.34
N THR A 768 4.49 0.27 57.41
CA THR A 768 5.38 1.46 57.55
C THR A 768 6.72 1.55 56.79
N GLY A 769 7.06 2.64 56.09
CA GLY A 769 6.37 3.92 55.83
C GLY A 769 7.36 5.10 55.66
N SER A 770 6.85 6.28 55.26
CA SER A 770 7.57 7.60 55.28
C SER A 770 8.74 7.74 54.26
N THR A 771 9.04 8.85 53.57
CA THR A 771 8.49 10.22 53.34
C THR A 771 9.38 10.84 52.24
N ARG A 772 8.96 11.61 51.23
CA ARG A 772 8.55 13.05 51.21
C ARG A 772 8.32 13.43 49.72
N SER A 773 7.25 14.16 49.34
CA SER A 773 7.27 15.56 48.83
C SER A 773 8.50 15.98 47.99
N ALA A 774 8.44 16.57 46.79
CA ALA A 774 7.34 17.02 45.91
C ALA A 774 7.94 17.21 44.46
N ASP A 775 7.39 17.89 43.44
CA ASP A 775 6.23 18.79 43.33
C ASP A 775 5.69 18.92 41.87
N MET A 776 4.69 19.78 41.67
CA MET A 776 4.04 20.21 40.42
C MET A 776 4.96 20.86 39.36
N THR A 777 4.70 20.61 38.06
CA THR A 777 4.04 21.57 37.13
C THR A 777 3.80 20.96 35.73
N ASP A 778 2.64 21.26 35.13
CA ASP A 778 2.33 20.99 33.72
C ASP A 778 3.22 21.76 32.74
N THR A 779 3.51 21.18 31.57
CA THR A 779 3.34 21.87 30.27
C THR A 779 3.21 20.87 29.12
N ALA A 780 2.30 21.21 28.22
CA ALA A 780 1.74 20.38 27.15
C ALA A 780 2.59 20.23 25.86
N ASN A 781 2.06 19.38 24.98
CA ASN A 781 2.05 19.44 23.50
C ASN A 781 3.07 18.65 22.65
N MET A 782 2.49 17.70 21.88
CA MET A 782 2.60 17.51 20.42
C MET A 782 4.01 17.36 19.82
N THR A 783 4.35 16.23 19.20
CA THR A 783 3.82 15.83 17.87
C THR A 783 4.27 14.40 17.48
N PRO A 784 3.50 13.72 16.61
CA PRO A 784 4.08 12.78 15.66
C PRO A 784 3.64 13.12 14.21
N GLN A 785 4.50 13.83 13.47
CA GLN A 785 4.39 14.08 12.03
C GLN A 785 5.75 13.93 11.32
N VAL A 786 6.45 12.79 11.46
CA VAL A 786 7.53 12.40 10.53
C VAL A 786 7.60 10.88 10.41
N LEU A 787 6.67 10.28 9.65
CA LEU A 787 6.74 8.92 9.12
C LEU A 787 5.54 8.76 8.17
N TRP A 788 5.78 8.79 6.86
CA TRP A 788 4.98 8.21 5.75
C TRP A 788 5.40 8.84 4.42
N ALA A 789 6.56 8.41 3.89
CA ALA A 789 7.05 8.80 2.58
C ALA A 789 8.01 7.73 2.00
N ARG A 790 7.58 6.45 1.92
CA ARG A 790 8.44 5.39 1.34
C ARG A 790 7.78 4.12 0.76
N GLU A 791 6.47 4.07 0.53
CA GLU A 791 5.80 2.82 0.08
C GLU A 791 5.04 2.95 -1.26
N SER A 792 5.75 3.38 -2.31
CA SER A 792 5.19 3.48 -3.67
C SER A 792 5.96 2.67 -4.73
N ALA A 793 6.92 1.81 -4.35
CA ALA A 793 7.93 1.26 -5.26
C ALA A 793 8.08 -0.28 -5.28
N THR A 794 7.10 -1.06 -4.80
CA THR A 794 7.29 -2.52 -4.54
C THR A 794 6.26 -3.48 -5.17
N SER A 795 5.45 -3.07 -6.15
CA SER A 795 4.42 -3.96 -6.78
C SER A 795 4.54 -4.22 -8.29
N LEU A 796 5.60 -3.77 -8.97
CA LEU A 796 5.97 -4.25 -10.32
C LEU A 796 7.46 -4.60 -10.36
N ALA A 797 7.79 -5.81 -9.92
CA ALA A 797 9.18 -6.23 -9.67
C ALA A 797 9.43 -7.74 -9.90
N THR A 798 8.70 -8.38 -10.80
CA THR A 798 9.03 -9.76 -11.20
C THR A 798 10.34 -9.77 -12.00
N ASP A 799 11.34 -10.48 -11.49
CA ASP A 799 12.71 -10.64 -12.02
C ASP A 799 13.66 -9.43 -11.90
N ILE A 800 13.63 -8.77 -10.74
CA ILE A 800 14.59 -7.72 -10.34
C ILE A 800 15.83 -8.30 -9.63
N GLU A 801 17.00 -8.29 -10.29
CA GLU A 801 18.32 -8.63 -9.71
C GLU A 801 19.07 -7.35 -9.26
N PRO A 802 19.11 -7.00 -7.96
CA PRO A 802 20.04 -5.99 -7.47
C PRO A 802 21.45 -6.59 -7.31
N PRO A 803 22.51 -5.98 -7.88
CA PRO A 803 23.88 -6.42 -7.70
C PRO A 803 24.46 -6.07 -6.31
N VAL A 804 25.71 -6.49 -6.12
CA VAL A 804 26.58 -6.12 -5.00
C VAL A 804 27.25 -4.81 -5.39
N LEU A 805 27.22 -3.82 -4.51
CA LEU A 805 27.62 -2.45 -4.85
C LEU A 805 28.80 -1.99 -4.00
N TRP A 806 29.81 -1.50 -4.70
CA TRP A 806 30.96 -0.83 -4.15
C TRP A 806 30.76 0.68 -4.26
N VAL A 807 30.99 1.42 -3.17
CA VAL A 807 31.00 2.88 -3.22
C VAL A 807 32.37 3.33 -3.74
N ASP A 808 32.43 3.52 -5.05
CA ASP A 808 33.45 4.37 -5.68
C ASP A 808 32.99 5.83 -5.67
N MET A 809 33.91 6.79 -5.78
CA MET A 809 33.60 8.19 -6.09
C MET A 809 34.77 8.80 -6.86
N GLY A 810 34.65 8.84 -8.19
CA GLY A 810 35.47 9.71 -9.01
C GLY A 810 35.06 11.17 -8.79
N PHE A 811 35.99 11.99 -8.30
CA PHE A 811 35.87 13.44 -8.37
C PHE A 811 36.14 13.87 -9.82
N ASP A 812 35.15 14.50 -10.47
CA ASP A 812 35.39 15.25 -11.71
C ASP A 812 35.27 16.74 -11.41
N MET A 813 36.39 17.46 -11.51
CA MET A 813 36.51 18.91 -11.27
C MET A 813 36.67 19.61 -12.62
N GLY A 814 35.52 19.92 -13.23
CA GLY A 814 35.36 20.67 -14.47
C GLY A 814 33.90 20.51 -14.94
N TYR A 815 33.13 21.55 -15.26
CA TYR A 815 33.55 22.83 -15.82
C TYR A 815 32.99 24.03 -15.05
N VAL A 816 33.88 24.98 -14.73
CA VAL A 816 33.54 26.42 -14.78
C VAL A 816 34.10 26.93 -16.10
N CYS A 817 33.22 27.06 -17.10
CA CYS A 817 33.29 27.89 -18.31
C CYS A 817 32.15 27.48 -19.25
#